data_AF-A0A9W3AM62-F1
#
_entry.id   AF-A0A9W3AM62-F1
#
_cell.length_a   1.000
_cell.length_b   1.000
_cell.length_c   1.000
_cell.angle_alpha   90.00
_cell.angle_beta   90.00
_cell.angle_gamma   90.00
#
_symmetry.space_group_name_H-M   'P 1'
#
loop_
_entity.id
_entity.type
_entity.pdbx_description
1 polymer ?
#
loop_
_entity_poly.entity_id
_entity_poly.type
_entity_poly.pdbx_seq_one_letter_code
_entity_poly.pdbx_strand_id
1 'polypeptide(L)'
;MVLGSTCSSVTEITASVANLSGLQQISYSAVSPLLSSKQLFPNFFRVMTPEQSLTVARVKLFKEMGWTRVHSVYEDQKLFSSLDEFMKQELILADIEVVSTQMFTTNPEICADNLKKNDARIIIGSMYEDKAKMLLCAIYNNTPEAERPNAWYKKIVWLLPSMFFKHWMDVGGNGISCTPDQIQEVLGNYFTIGSQTLTKDSSYVPFSGITDFNILLNGTILYNSVQDVLPSDLKKYFDRDSFYLDGSLSGQHRAPQAYDAVWAIALALNNTLTYLKQTNDSRRLENFTYNDSQFSRLLHEGMKNVTFKSLSGDFHFNPNGERENVIAISQYNKSINAILSPILYSFEERFNQFNKRNVTLKFHQRTLNMFLQKLLETKMLLDQRTSPRARFYPTISLFCSHLTGKDGHDKYTAIGNCTKKNDTDSWSCFLNKSAIVWSQGKTPVDGVQQKIKLININCKYRYIFWGVSCLGIVLTLALLVFNVTKRKHRIVKMSSPSINNVILLGCLMAYSTVFIMDYARSGAHVACVAHTFLLILSFSLCFGALFAKTWRVYEIFTTELKVLKTKMLKDGSLFLIVAVLVIVNNLMLVGWVLASPQAPTLVNISTTPSESDKDIEYINQYQKCDSKYRLHFTSAVLAIQGIVILFGTFLAIQTRKVTCPELNDSKWIALCIYNVVVLSPVGVVVVMATSDKPEINYALEASMVTLITAMTECLIFVPKIIAYRNHDKTPKVNVKRSSQLHDLAVVERTASSENGRLCRRCEASLEREEGSEQSLTSGVNHSKVLDIRETDLISLNTKLLFSLAQNPNLRKVFNVQVDKVIAEIDGY
;
A
#
# COMPACT_ATOMS: atom_id res chain seq x y z
N MET A 1 -24.19 15.84 -51.78
CA MET A 1 -23.30 15.69 -50.60
C MET A 1 -23.85 16.56 -49.48
N VAL A 2 -23.58 16.22 -48.22
CA VAL A 2 -24.07 16.95 -47.03
C VAL A 2 -22.89 17.33 -46.15
N LEU A 3 -22.76 18.62 -45.82
CA LEU A 3 -21.90 19.06 -44.71
C LEU A 3 -22.67 18.79 -43.40
N GLY A 4 -22.15 17.85 -42.61
CA GLY A 4 -22.77 17.39 -41.37
C GLY A 4 -22.68 18.39 -40.22
N SER A 5 -23.46 18.14 -39.17
CA SER A 5 -23.51 18.97 -37.98
C SER A 5 -22.25 18.86 -37.10
N THR A 6 -22.10 19.81 -36.18
CA THR A 6 -21.01 19.85 -35.19
C THR A 6 -21.15 18.74 -34.14
N CYS A 7 -22.37 18.56 -33.62
CA CYS A 7 -22.64 17.68 -32.48
C CYS A 7 -22.79 16.23 -32.92
N SER A 8 -22.13 15.31 -32.21
CA SER A 8 -22.17 13.87 -32.48
C SER A 8 -23.60 13.30 -32.47
N SER A 9 -24.43 13.69 -31.51
CA SER A 9 -25.82 13.21 -31.38
C SER A 9 -26.69 13.54 -32.60
N VAL A 10 -26.58 14.75 -33.14
CA VAL A 10 -27.26 15.17 -34.38
C VAL A 10 -26.63 14.50 -35.60
N THR A 11 -25.32 14.26 -35.56
CA THR A 11 -24.59 13.61 -36.66
C THR A 11 -24.99 12.14 -36.82
N GLU A 12 -25.17 11.38 -35.73
CA GLU A 12 -25.65 9.98 -35.78
C GLU A 12 -27.02 9.87 -36.49
N ILE A 13 -27.96 10.78 -36.19
CA ILE A 13 -29.28 10.79 -36.80
C ILE A 13 -29.19 11.20 -38.28
N THR A 14 -28.50 12.30 -38.58
CA THR A 14 -28.39 12.81 -39.96
C THR A 14 -27.63 11.84 -40.87
N ALA A 15 -26.56 11.19 -40.40
CA ALA A 15 -25.81 10.19 -41.17
C ALA A 15 -26.65 8.95 -41.49
N SER A 16 -27.53 8.53 -40.57
CA SER A 16 -28.49 7.44 -40.82
C SER A 16 -29.43 7.79 -41.97
N VAL A 17 -29.98 9.01 -41.99
CA VAL A 17 -30.91 9.48 -43.02
C VAL A 17 -30.19 9.74 -44.35
N ALA A 18 -29.01 10.35 -44.32
CA ALA A 18 -28.19 10.60 -45.51
C ALA A 18 -27.86 9.29 -46.24
N ASN A 19 -27.62 8.20 -45.50
CA ASN A 19 -27.37 6.89 -46.07
C ASN A 19 -28.57 6.35 -46.88
N LEU A 20 -29.80 6.50 -46.38
CA LEU A 20 -31.03 6.08 -47.08
C LEU A 20 -31.23 6.82 -48.41
N SER A 21 -30.78 8.08 -48.50
CA SER A 21 -30.88 8.92 -49.70
C SER A 21 -29.64 8.87 -50.61
N GLY A 22 -28.71 7.93 -50.38
CA GLY A 22 -27.47 7.80 -51.16
C GLY A 22 -26.53 9.00 -51.04
N LEU A 23 -26.64 9.81 -49.98
CA LEU A 23 -25.86 11.03 -49.79
C LEU A 23 -24.58 10.77 -49.01
N GLN A 24 -23.45 11.17 -49.59
CA GLN A 24 -22.19 11.27 -48.85
C GLN A 24 -22.27 12.44 -47.86
N GLN A 25 -22.11 12.15 -46.56
CA GLN A 25 -22.11 13.14 -45.48
C GLN A 25 -20.72 13.24 -44.85
N ILE A 26 -20.21 14.46 -44.69
CA ILE A 26 -18.93 14.74 -44.00
C ILE A 26 -19.16 15.63 -42.78
N SER A 27 -18.82 15.16 -41.58
CA SER A 27 -18.80 16.03 -40.38
C SER A 27 -17.40 16.60 -40.13
N TYR A 28 -17.35 17.87 -39.73
CA TYR A 28 -16.11 18.54 -39.35
C TYR A 28 -15.78 18.43 -37.85
N SER A 29 -16.69 17.91 -37.01
CA SER A 29 -16.50 17.91 -35.54
C SER A 29 -17.09 16.71 -34.79
N ALA A 30 -17.79 15.78 -35.44
CA ALA A 30 -18.42 14.65 -34.74
C ALA A 30 -17.42 13.54 -34.37
N VAL A 31 -17.24 13.32 -33.08
CA VAL A 31 -16.20 12.42 -32.52
C VAL A 31 -16.73 11.07 -31.99
N SER A 32 -18.04 10.81 -32.10
CA SER A 32 -18.67 9.58 -31.56
C SER A 32 -18.00 8.29 -32.06
N PRO A 33 -17.74 7.32 -31.16
CA PRO A 33 -17.33 5.96 -31.50
C PRO A 33 -18.25 5.27 -32.52
N LEU A 34 -19.57 5.48 -32.40
CA LEU A 34 -20.58 4.77 -33.21
C LEU A 34 -20.50 5.12 -34.70
N LEU A 35 -20.12 6.37 -35.02
CA LEU A 35 -19.98 6.87 -36.38
C LEU A 35 -18.87 6.17 -37.19
N SER A 36 -17.98 5.42 -36.54
CA SER A 36 -16.94 4.61 -37.19
C SER A 36 -17.50 3.34 -37.86
N SER A 37 -18.71 2.90 -37.48
CA SER A 37 -19.30 1.65 -37.99
C SER A 37 -19.80 1.78 -39.43
N LYS A 38 -19.06 1.20 -40.39
CA LYS A 38 -19.47 1.15 -41.81
C LYS A 38 -20.68 0.29 -42.12
N GLN A 39 -21.08 -0.58 -41.20
CA GLN A 39 -22.35 -1.31 -41.31
C GLN A 39 -23.56 -0.39 -41.13
N LEU A 40 -23.44 0.63 -40.26
CA LEU A 40 -24.49 1.60 -39.98
C LEU A 40 -24.36 2.86 -40.86
N PHE A 41 -23.12 3.32 -41.06
CA PHE A 41 -22.78 4.61 -41.68
C PHE A 41 -21.79 4.47 -42.85
N PRO A 42 -22.10 3.69 -43.91
CA PRO A 42 -21.18 3.48 -45.02
C PRO A 42 -20.82 4.80 -45.74
N ASN A 43 -21.80 5.66 -45.98
CA ASN A 43 -21.65 6.95 -46.67
C ASN A 43 -21.18 8.13 -45.78
N PHE A 44 -20.70 7.85 -44.56
CA PHE A 44 -20.23 8.88 -43.62
C PHE A 44 -18.72 9.08 -43.66
N PHE A 45 -18.28 10.35 -43.59
CA PHE A 45 -16.88 10.77 -43.52
C PHE A 45 -16.68 11.78 -42.37
N ARG A 46 -15.47 11.90 -41.83
CA ARG A 46 -15.15 12.95 -40.84
C ARG A 46 -13.71 13.48 -40.87
N VAL A 47 -13.59 14.79 -40.64
CA VAL A 47 -12.30 15.51 -40.55
C VAL A 47 -11.70 15.46 -39.14
N MET A 48 -12.55 15.42 -38.11
CA MET A 48 -12.12 15.25 -36.74
C MET A 48 -11.81 13.77 -36.49
N THR A 49 -10.68 13.48 -35.83
CA THR A 49 -10.30 12.10 -35.49
C THR A 49 -11.22 11.55 -34.39
N PRO A 50 -11.53 10.23 -34.37
CA PRO A 50 -12.42 9.63 -33.38
C PRO A 50 -11.88 9.80 -31.95
N GLU A 51 -12.75 10.08 -30.97
CA GLU A 51 -12.35 10.24 -29.56
C GLU A 51 -11.75 8.95 -28.98
N GLN A 52 -12.23 7.80 -29.47
CA GLN A 52 -11.72 6.47 -29.14
C GLN A 52 -10.23 6.28 -29.52
N SER A 53 -9.78 6.87 -30.64
CA SER A 53 -8.39 6.78 -31.10
C SER A 53 -7.42 7.52 -30.19
N LEU A 54 -7.90 8.47 -29.38
CA LEU A 54 -7.08 9.20 -28.41
C LEU A 54 -6.63 8.31 -27.23
N THR A 55 -7.24 7.15 -27.04
CA THR A 55 -6.87 6.20 -25.98
C THR A 55 -5.46 5.63 -26.16
N VAL A 56 -4.92 5.57 -27.38
CA VAL A 56 -3.52 5.17 -27.61
C VAL A 56 -2.54 6.15 -26.94
N ALA A 57 -2.84 7.45 -26.98
CA ALA A 57 -2.06 8.47 -26.28
C ALA A 57 -2.24 8.39 -24.75
N ARG A 58 -3.44 8.05 -24.25
CA ARG A 58 -3.71 7.78 -22.82
C ARG A 58 -2.84 6.61 -22.32
N VAL A 59 -2.89 5.47 -23.01
CA VAL A 59 -2.08 4.27 -22.71
C VAL A 59 -0.58 4.60 -22.69
N LYS A 60 -0.08 5.33 -23.70
CA LYS A 60 1.35 5.71 -23.74
C LYS A 60 1.73 6.60 -22.56
N LEU A 61 0.91 7.60 -22.22
CA LEU A 61 1.13 8.48 -21.07
C LEU A 61 1.20 7.67 -19.76
N PHE A 62 0.24 6.78 -19.54
CA PHE A 62 0.16 5.95 -18.33
C PHE A 62 1.38 5.02 -18.18
N LYS A 63 1.77 4.30 -19.25
CA LYS A 63 2.97 3.45 -19.25
C LYS A 63 4.26 4.22 -19.01
N GLU A 64 4.38 5.44 -19.55
CA GLU A 64 5.55 6.29 -19.33
C GLU A 64 5.62 6.87 -17.91
N MET A 65 4.50 6.97 -17.20
CA MET A 65 4.43 7.38 -15.79
C MET A 65 4.53 6.22 -14.80
N GLY A 66 4.38 4.97 -15.28
CA GLY A 66 4.28 3.80 -14.41
C GLY A 66 2.93 3.69 -13.69
N TRP A 67 1.87 4.34 -14.22
CA TRP A 67 0.52 4.21 -13.66
C TRP A 67 -0.17 2.98 -14.24
N THR A 68 -0.65 2.13 -13.33
CA THR A 68 -1.36 0.87 -13.61
C THR A 68 -2.82 0.93 -13.17
N ARG A 69 -3.16 1.84 -12.25
CA ARG A 69 -4.50 2.03 -11.70
C ARG A 69 -5.05 3.40 -12.10
N VAL A 70 -6.22 3.41 -12.74
CA VAL A 70 -6.91 4.64 -13.15
C VAL A 70 -8.39 4.59 -12.78
N HIS A 71 -9.01 5.76 -12.72
CA HIS A 71 -10.43 5.93 -12.42
C HIS A 71 -11.08 6.70 -13.57
N SER A 72 -12.30 6.34 -13.94
CA SER A 72 -13.05 7.03 -14.99
C SER A 72 -14.26 7.74 -14.39
N VAL A 73 -14.53 8.95 -14.86
CA VAL A 73 -15.72 9.73 -14.52
C VAL A 73 -16.33 10.26 -15.79
N TYR A 74 -17.60 9.93 -16.05
CA TYR A 74 -18.31 10.43 -17.23
C TYR A 74 -19.67 11.05 -16.90
N GLU A 75 -20.04 12.01 -17.73
CA GLU A 75 -21.39 12.57 -17.76
C GLU A 75 -22.33 11.59 -18.46
N ASP A 76 -23.55 11.39 -17.92
CA ASP A 76 -24.58 10.51 -18.49
C ASP A 76 -25.10 11.02 -19.85
N GLN A 77 -24.30 10.79 -20.88
CA GLN A 77 -24.64 10.93 -22.29
C GLN A 77 -24.07 9.74 -23.06
N LYS A 78 -24.84 9.27 -24.04
CA LYS A 78 -24.48 8.15 -24.95
C LYS A 78 -23.09 8.27 -25.58
N LEU A 79 -22.62 9.51 -25.84
CA LEU A 79 -21.28 9.78 -26.36
C LEU A 79 -20.18 9.35 -25.38
N PHE A 80 -20.33 9.68 -24.10
CA PHE A 80 -19.31 9.42 -23.10
C PHE A 80 -19.40 8.01 -22.50
N SER A 81 -20.60 7.42 -22.39
CA SER A 81 -20.74 6.02 -21.96
C SER A 81 -20.13 5.05 -22.98
N SER A 82 -20.41 5.22 -24.28
CA SER A 82 -19.79 4.39 -25.33
C SER A 82 -18.28 4.60 -25.45
N LEU A 83 -17.78 5.80 -25.17
CA LEU A 83 -16.34 6.08 -25.08
C LEU A 83 -15.70 5.36 -23.88
N ASP A 84 -16.34 5.41 -22.71
CA ASP A 84 -15.85 4.78 -21.48
C ASP A 84 -15.79 3.25 -21.62
N GLU A 85 -16.82 2.63 -22.21
CA GLU A 85 -16.83 1.20 -22.54
C GLU A 85 -15.66 0.80 -23.45
N PHE A 86 -15.45 1.52 -24.56
CA PHE A 86 -14.33 1.26 -25.47
C PHE A 86 -12.98 1.48 -24.79
N MET A 87 -12.82 2.59 -24.08
CA MET A 87 -11.58 2.97 -23.40
C MET A 87 -11.19 1.96 -22.32
N LYS A 88 -12.15 1.40 -21.58
CA LYS A 88 -11.90 0.31 -20.62
C LYS A 88 -11.32 -0.93 -21.28
N GLN A 89 -11.87 -1.35 -22.42
CA GLN A 89 -11.38 -2.53 -23.14
C GLN A 89 -9.92 -2.34 -23.57
N GLU A 90 -9.60 -1.20 -24.18
CA GLU A 90 -8.23 -0.85 -24.59
C GLU A 90 -7.25 -0.71 -23.42
N LEU A 91 -7.68 -0.17 -22.27
CA LEU A 91 -6.83 -0.06 -21.08
C LEU A 91 -6.52 -1.44 -20.47
N ILE A 92 -7.51 -2.34 -20.41
CA ILE A 92 -7.31 -3.72 -19.92
C ILE A 92 -6.34 -4.48 -20.84
N LEU A 93 -6.47 -4.34 -22.17
CA LEU A 93 -5.52 -4.91 -23.13
C LEU A 93 -4.09 -4.34 -23.01
N ALA A 94 -3.93 -3.21 -22.30
CA ALA A 94 -2.67 -2.56 -22.06
C ALA A 94 -2.08 -2.82 -20.65
N ASP A 95 -2.63 -3.74 -19.86
CA ASP A 95 -2.27 -4.01 -18.45
C ASP A 95 -2.56 -2.82 -17.51
N ILE A 96 -3.64 -2.07 -17.76
CA ILE A 96 -4.05 -0.91 -16.95
C ILE A 96 -5.49 -1.10 -16.45
N GLU A 97 -5.67 -1.17 -15.13
CA GLU A 97 -6.94 -1.42 -14.47
C GLU A 97 -7.75 -0.12 -14.26
N VAL A 98 -9.02 -0.14 -14.67
CA VAL A 98 -9.99 0.92 -14.35
C VAL A 98 -10.69 0.58 -13.03
N VAL A 99 -10.05 0.94 -11.91
CA VAL A 99 -10.41 0.55 -10.53
C VAL A 99 -11.84 0.98 -10.15
N SER A 100 -12.26 2.18 -10.58
CA SER A 100 -13.63 2.62 -10.37
C SER A 100 -14.13 3.47 -11.53
N THR A 101 -15.40 3.28 -11.89
CA THR A 101 -16.12 4.15 -12.81
C THR A 101 -17.20 4.91 -12.05
N GLN A 102 -17.32 6.21 -12.27
CA GLN A 102 -18.44 7.01 -11.78
C GLN A 102 -19.20 7.62 -12.96
N MET A 103 -20.52 7.58 -12.90
CA MET A 103 -21.43 8.26 -13.83
C MET A 103 -22.21 9.29 -13.03
N PHE A 104 -22.38 10.51 -13.58
CA PHE A 104 -23.21 11.53 -12.92
C PHE A 104 -24.06 12.33 -13.91
N THR A 105 -25.28 12.63 -13.48
CA THR A 105 -26.29 13.41 -14.20
C THR A 105 -26.39 14.82 -13.63
N THR A 106 -26.82 14.92 -12.37
CA THR A 106 -27.15 16.17 -11.68
C THR A 106 -26.60 16.26 -10.25
N ASN A 107 -26.32 15.13 -9.59
CA ASN A 107 -25.75 15.10 -8.23
C ASN A 107 -24.24 14.78 -8.27
N PRO A 108 -23.35 15.79 -8.26
CA PRO A 108 -21.91 15.59 -8.23
C PRO A 108 -21.35 15.19 -6.85
N GLU A 109 -22.09 15.36 -5.76
CA GLU A 109 -21.61 15.12 -4.39
C GLU A 109 -21.33 13.63 -4.16
N ILE A 110 -22.27 12.76 -4.57
CA ILE A 110 -22.10 11.29 -4.49
C ILE A 110 -20.88 10.84 -5.32
N CYS A 111 -20.64 11.48 -6.46
CA CYS A 111 -19.46 11.20 -7.29
C CYS A 111 -18.16 11.62 -6.56
N ALA A 112 -18.14 12.81 -5.95
CA ALA A 112 -17.00 13.29 -5.17
C ALA A 112 -16.67 12.37 -3.98
N ASP A 113 -17.69 11.93 -3.24
CA ASP A 113 -17.54 11.05 -2.09
C ASP A 113 -17.06 9.64 -2.49
N ASN A 114 -17.55 9.09 -3.60
CA ASN A 114 -17.07 7.82 -4.14
C ASN A 114 -15.61 7.91 -4.63
N LEU A 115 -15.21 9.03 -5.22
CA LEU A 115 -13.81 9.28 -5.61
C LEU A 115 -12.89 9.36 -4.37
N LYS A 116 -13.33 10.06 -3.30
CA LYS A 116 -12.61 10.09 -2.00
C LYS A 116 -12.50 8.69 -1.39
N LYS A 117 -13.59 7.92 -1.40
CA LYS A 117 -13.67 6.56 -0.82
C LYS A 117 -12.77 5.55 -1.54
N ASN A 118 -12.58 5.69 -2.86
CA ASN A 118 -11.77 4.77 -3.67
C ASN A 118 -10.28 5.17 -3.75
N ASP A 119 -9.82 6.19 -2.99
CA ASP A 119 -8.50 6.83 -3.11
C ASP A 119 -8.15 7.16 -4.57
N ALA A 120 -9.10 7.79 -5.29
CA ALA A 120 -8.94 8.04 -6.72
C ALA A 120 -7.86 9.10 -7.00
N ARG A 121 -6.76 8.69 -7.65
CA ARG A 121 -5.60 9.56 -7.93
C ARG A 121 -5.48 9.96 -9.40
N ILE A 122 -5.51 9.00 -10.32
CA ILE A 122 -5.45 9.28 -11.77
C ILE A 122 -6.88 9.20 -12.31
N ILE A 123 -7.46 10.34 -12.71
CA ILE A 123 -8.87 10.44 -13.12
C ILE A 123 -8.99 10.87 -14.58
N ILE A 124 -9.72 10.07 -15.37
CA ILE A 124 -10.13 10.40 -16.74
C ILE A 124 -11.53 11.00 -16.70
N GLY A 125 -11.66 12.28 -17.05
CA GLY A 125 -12.94 12.98 -17.12
C GLY A 125 -13.50 13.02 -18.55
N SER A 126 -14.66 12.41 -18.76
CA SER A 126 -15.38 12.40 -20.05
C SER A 126 -16.73 13.12 -19.89
N MET A 127 -16.71 14.45 -19.94
CA MET A 127 -17.87 15.31 -19.63
C MET A 127 -17.72 16.68 -20.30
N TYR A 128 -18.79 17.45 -20.43
CA TYR A 128 -18.71 18.86 -20.85
C TYR A 128 -18.30 19.80 -19.70
N GLU A 129 -17.89 21.02 -20.06
CA GLU A 129 -17.33 22.04 -19.16
C GLU A 129 -18.21 22.34 -17.94
N ASP A 130 -19.53 22.47 -18.12
CA ASP A 130 -20.44 22.78 -17.02
C ASP A 130 -20.51 21.64 -16.00
N LYS A 131 -20.47 20.38 -16.46
CA LYS A 131 -20.41 19.21 -15.58
C LYS A 131 -19.06 19.08 -14.88
N ALA A 132 -17.97 19.41 -15.58
CA ALA A 132 -16.64 19.49 -14.96
C ALA A 132 -16.62 20.55 -13.84
N LYS A 133 -17.15 21.76 -14.08
CA LYS A 133 -17.28 22.81 -13.05
C LYS A 133 -18.13 22.35 -11.86
N MET A 134 -19.28 21.71 -12.11
CA MET A 134 -20.13 21.16 -11.05
C MET A 134 -19.39 20.12 -10.18
N LEU A 135 -18.67 19.18 -10.80
CA LEU A 135 -17.93 18.13 -10.08
C LEU A 135 -16.76 18.69 -9.27
N LEU A 136 -15.94 19.55 -9.87
CA LEU A 136 -14.80 20.18 -9.19
C LEU A 136 -15.27 21.07 -8.01
N CYS A 137 -16.38 21.79 -8.18
CA CYS A 137 -16.99 22.58 -7.12
C CYS A 137 -17.53 21.71 -5.97
N ALA A 138 -18.17 20.58 -6.27
CA ALA A 138 -18.62 19.63 -5.25
C ALA A 138 -17.44 19.03 -4.46
N ILE A 139 -16.35 18.65 -5.13
CA ILE A 139 -15.13 18.16 -4.47
C ILE A 139 -14.54 19.22 -3.50
N TYR A 140 -14.55 20.50 -3.89
CA TYR A 140 -14.11 21.59 -3.02
C TYR A 140 -15.03 21.76 -1.80
N ASN A 141 -16.35 21.83 -2.03
CA ASN A 141 -17.35 22.11 -1.00
C ASN A 141 -17.53 20.94 -0.01
N ASN A 142 -17.50 19.69 -0.47
CA ASN A 142 -17.57 18.49 0.37
C ASN A 142 -16.31 18.30 1.24
N THR A 143 -15.22 19.04 0.99
CA THR A 143 -14.00 18.97 1.78
C THR A 143 -14.01 20.01 2.91
N PRO A 144 -14.01 19.60 4.19
CA PRO A 144 -13.99 20.52 5.34
C PRO A 144 -12.83 21.52 5.27
N GLU A 145 -13.07 22.76 5.71
CA GLU A 145 -12.08 23.84 5.60
C GLU A 145 -10.75 23.51 6.30
N ALA A 146 -10.81 22.83 7.45
CA ALA A 146 -9.63 22.34 8.17
C ALA A 146 -8.83 21.26 7.40
N GLU A 147 -9.46 20.49 6.51
CA GLU A 147 -8.78 19.50 5.66
C GLU A 147 -8.14 20.12 4.42
N ARG A 148 -8.62 21.28 3.94
CA ARG A 148 -8.19 21.89 2.65
C ARG A 148 -6.68 22.01 2.47
N PRO A 149 -5.84 22.40 3.46
CA PRO A 149 -4.39 22.47 3.27
C PRO A 149 -3.77 21.14 2.79
N ASN A 150 -4.27 20.01 3.30
CA ASN A 150 -3.80 18.65 3.01
C ASN A 150 -4.87 17.77 2.33
N ALA A 151 -5.80 18.40 1.58
CA ALA A 151 -6.94 17.71 1.02
C ALA A 151 -6.55 16.58 0.05
N TRP A 152 -7.34 15.51 0.07
CA TRP A 152 -7.17 14.33 -0.80
C TRP A 152 -7.08 14.73 -2.29
N TYR A 153 -7.88 15.70 -2.73
CA TYR A 153 -7.90 16.14 -4.12
C TYR A 153 -6.57 16.76 -4.61
N LYS A 154 -5.69 17.21 -3.71
CA LYS A 154 -4.37 17.76 -4.08
C LYS A 154 -3.38 16.70 -4.57
N LYS A 155 -3.74 15.42 -4.48
CA LYS A 155 -3.02 14.28 -5.06
C LYS A 155 -3.57 13.84 -6.42
N ILE A 156 -4.68 14.42 -6.88
CA ILE A 156 -5.33 14.01 -8.12
C ILE A 156 -4.56 14.54 -9.34
N VAL A 157 -4.44 13.69 -10.36
CA VAL A 157 -4.09 14.06 -11.72
C VAL A 157 -5.32 13.89 -12.61
N TRP A 158 -5.80 14.99 -13.18
CA TRP A 158 -6.92 14.99 -14.11
C TRP A 158 -6.45 14.85 -15.56
N LEU A 159 -7.13 14.00 -16.33
CA LEU A 159 -7.11 13.98 -17.79
C LEU A 159 -8.47 14.47 -18.28
N LEU A 160 -8.51 15.64 -18.92
CA LEU A 160 -9.74 16.26 -19.42
C LEU A 160 -9.77 16.36 -20.96
N PRO A 161 -10.94 16.54 -21.58
CA PRO A 161 -11.06 16.70 -23.03
C PRO A 161 -10.36 17.97 -23.49
N SER A 162 -9.57 17.87 -24.56
CA SER A 162 -8.92 19.02 -25.22
C SER A 162 -9.89 20.01 -25.88
N MET A 163 -11.16 19.62 -26.05
CA MET A 163 -12.18 20.42 -26.70
C MET A 163 -12.75 21.56 -25.84
N PHE A 164 -12.30 21.68 -24.58
CA PHE A 164 -12.70 22.74 -23.65
C PHE A 164 -12.18 24.11 -24.10
N PHE A 165 -13.02 25.13 -23.98
CA PHE A 165 -12.73 26.49 -24.42
C PHE A 165 -11.58 27.15 -23.64
N LYS A 166 -10.90 28.13 -24.26
CA LYS A 166 -10.07 29.08 -23.50
C LYS A 166 -10.99 29.80 -22.49
N HIS A 167 -10.52 29.95 -21.26
CA HIS A 167 -11.27 30.57 -20.15
C HIS A 167 -12.56 29.85 -19.69
N TRP A 168 -12.72 28.54 -19.96
CA TRP A 168 -13.88 27.74 -19.51
C TRP A 168 -14.14 27.78 -17.99
N MET A 169 -13.10 28.00 -17.17
CA MET A 169 -13.17 28.15 -15.72
C MET A 169 -13.64 29.54 -15.26
N ASP A 170 -13.47 30.57 -16.09
CA ASP A 170 -13.70 31.97 -15.72
C ASP A 170 -15.17 32.40 -15.93
N VAL A 171 -15.91 31.66 -16.77
CA VAL A 171 -17.33 31.90 -17.04
C VAL A 171 -18.21 31.15 -16.02
N GLY A 172 -18.72 31.90 -15.04
CA GLY A 172 -19.69 31.42 -14.06
C GLY A 172 -20.97 30.93 -14.74
N GLY A 173 -21.26 29.63 -14.63
CA GLY A 173 -22.49 29.04 -15.14
C GLY A 173 -23.64 29.18 -14.15
N ASN A 174 -24.87 29.23 -14.66
CA ASN A 174 -26.09 29.28 -13.84
C ASN A 174 -26.14 28.06 -12.88
N GLY A 175 -26.00 28.32 -11.57
CA GLY A 175 -26.08 27.29 -10.52
C GLY A 175 -24.75 26.79 -9.97
N ILE A 176 -23.59 27.35 -10.36
CA ILE A 176 -22.28 27.03 -9.77
C ILE A 176 -21.90 28.09 -8.73
N SER A 177 -21.64 27.68 -7.48
CA SER A 177 -21.31 28.57 -6.36
C SER A 177 -19.81 28.86 -6.18
N CYS A 178 -18.94 28.06 -6.80
CA CYS A 178 -17.49 28.19 -6.63
C CYS A 178 -16.87 29.25 -7.55
N THR A 179 -15.80 29.88 -7.06
CA THR A 179 -14.95 30.80 -7.83
C THR A 179 -13.97 30.05 -8.74
N PRO A 180 -13.44 30.68 -9.81
CA PRO A 180 -12.45 30.06 -10.69
C PRO A 180 -11.20 29.58 -9.93
N ASP A 181 -10.75 30.32 -8.90
CA ASP A 181 -9.61 29.95 -8.05
C ASP A 181 -9.84 28.66 -7.25
N GLN A 182 -11.06 28.44 -6.75
CA GLN A 182 -11.43 27.22 -6.01
C GLN A 182 -11.47 26.01 -6.94
N ILE A 183 -12.05 26.17 -8.14
CA ILE A 183 -12.05 25.14 -9.19
C ILE A 183 -10.60 24.81 -9.59
N GLN A 184 -9.76 25.83 -9.76
CA GLN A 184 -8.35 25.70 -10.11
C GLN A 184 -7.49 25.08 -8.98
N GLU A 185 -7.88 25.21 -7.71
CA GLU A 185 -7.22 24.52 -6.58
C GLU A 185 -7.49 23.01 -6.59
N VAL A 186 -8.72 22.58 -6.89
CA VAL A 186 -9.08 21.15 -7.02
C VAL A 186 -8.48 20.54 -8.29
N LEU A 187 -8.50 21.28 -9.41
CA LEU A 187 -8.07 20.78 -10.71
C LEU A 187 -6.54 20.70 -10.84
N GLY A 188 -5.81 21.62 -10.21
CA GLY A 188 -4.35 21.67 -10.28
C GLY A 188 -3.80 21.84 -11.70
N ASN A 189 -2.64 21.23 -11.97
CA ASN A 189 -2.14 21.05 -13.33
C ASN A 189 -2.75 19.76 -13.90
N TYR A 190 -3.43 19.86 -15.04
CA TYR A 190 -4.14 18.73 -15.67
C TYR A 190 -3.66 18.48 -17.10
N PHE A 191 -3.86 17.26 -17.59
CA PHE A 191 -3.53 16.88 -18.94
C PHE A 191 -4.73 17.01 -19.87
N THR A 192 -4.49 17.40 -21.11
CA THR A 192 -5.45 17.32 -22.22
C THR A 192 -4.85 16.51 -23.35
N ILE A 193 -5.71 15.70 -23.98
CA ILE A 193 -5.36 14.89 -25.16
C ILE A 193 -6.36 15.24 -26.26
N GLY A 194 -5.87 15.46 -27.47
CA GLY A 194 -6.69 15.98 -28.57
C GLY A 194 -6.09 15.77 -29.95
N SER A 195 -6.92 15.94 -30.98
CA SER A 195 -6.43 16.07 -32.35
C SER A 195 -5.77 17.43 -32.55
N GLN A 196 -4.63 17.46 -33.22
CA GLN A 196 -3.98 18.71 -33.63
C GLN A 196 -4.82 19.40 -34.72
N THR A 197 -5.24 20.64 -34.44
CA THR A 197 -6.19 21.39 -35.29
C THR A 197 -5.52 22.36 -36.28
N LEU A 198 -4.24 22.66 -36.06
CA LEU A 198 -3.37 23.47 -36.91
C LEU A 198 -1.95 22.90 -36.88
N THR A 199 -1.20 23.01 -37.98
CA THR A 199 0.22 22.67 -37.97
C THR A 199 0.99 23.58 -37.00
N LYS A 200 2.02 23.03 -36.35
CA LYS A 200 2.99 23.79 -35.54
C LYS A 200 4.32 24.01 -36.28
N ASP A 201 4.45 23.44 -37.48
CA ASP A 201 5.60 23.63 -38.34
C ASP A 201 5.43 24.91 -39.16
N SER A 202 6.27 25.90 -38.87
CA SER A 202 6.27 27.20 -39.57
C SER A 202 6.81 27.13 -41.01
N SER A 203 7.44 26.02 -41.41
CA SER A 203 7.88 25.77 -42.79
C SER A 203 6.81 25.12 -43.66
N TYR A 204 5.74 24.60 -43.05
CA TYR A 204 4.65 23.95 -43.76
C TYR A 204 3.72 24.98 -44.42
N VAL A 205 3.51 24.85 -45.73
CA VAL A 205 2.62 25.71 -46.52
C VAL A 205 1.37 24.92 -46.94
N PRO A 206 0.17 25.27 -46.45
CA PRO A 206 -1.09 24.66 -46.87
C PRO A 206 -1.41 24.94 -48.35
N PHE A 207 -2.27 24.12 -48.95
CA PHE A 207 -2.69 24.21 -50.36
C PHE A 207 -3.27 25.58 -50.74
N SER A 208 -3.88 26.28 -49.78
CA SER A 208 -4.45 27.62 -49.96
C SER A 208 -3.43 28.77 -49.87
N GLY A 209 -2.17 28.49 -49.55
CA GLY A 209 -1.14 29.53 -49.32
C GLY A 209 -1.28 30.29 -48.01
N ILE A 210 -2.27 29.95 -47.17
CA ILE A 210 -2.54 30.62 -45.89
C ILE A 210 -1.70 29.96 -44.78
N THR A 211 -0.69 30.66 -44.25
CA THR A 211 0.16 30.16 -43.16
C THR A 211 -0.37 30.58 -41.77
N ASP A 212 -0.73 31.86 -41.59
CA ASP A 212 -1.21 32.40 -40.30
C ASP A 212 -2.75 32.41 -40.19
N PHE A 213 -3.35 31.22 -40.12
CA PHE A 213 -4.82 31.09 -39.99
C PHE A 213 -5.39 31.76 -38.72
N ASN A 214 -4.59 31.86 -37.66
CA ASN A 214 -4.95 32.57 -36.42
C ASN A 214 -5.21 34.07 -36.63
N ILE A 215 -4.53 34.71 -37.61
CA ILE A 215 -4.75 36.12 -37.93
C ILE A 215 -6.10 36.30 -38.63
N LEU A 216 -6.45 35.40 -39.56
CA LEU A 216 -7.73 35.43 -40.27
C LEU A 216 -8.93 35.08 -39.37
N LEU A 217 -8.72 34.23 -38.36
CA LEU A 217 -9.74 33.87 -37.37
C LEU A 217 -9.88 34.87 -36.22
N ASN A 218 -9.05 35.92 -36.14
CA ASN A 218 -9.23 36.98 -35.15
C ASN A 218 -10.66 37.53 -35.31
N GLY A 219 -11.49 37.35 -34.27
CA GLY A 219 -12.92 37.56 -34.36
C GLY A 219 -13.26 38.99 -34.76
N THR A 220 -12.44 39.96 -34.34
CA THR A 220 -12.56 41.37 -34.73
C THR A 220 -12.31 41.61 -36.22
N ILE A 221 -11.33 40.91 -36.82
CA ILE A 221 -11.01 41.03 -38.25
C ILE A 221 -12.10 40.34 -39.08
N LEU A 222 -12.50 39.13 -38.68
CA LEU A 222 -13.55 38.39 -39.37
C LEU A 222 -14.87 39.17 -39.33
N TYR A 223 -15.32 39.60 -38.15
CA TYR A 223 -16.53 40.41 -37.96
C TYR A 223 -16.52 41.66 -38.85
N ASN A 224 -15.46 42.47 -38.79
CA ASN A 224 -15.34 43.68 -39.61
C ASN A 224 -15.33 43.40 -41.12
N SER A 225 -14.92 42.20 -41.56
CA SER A 225 -14.89 41.83 -42.99
C SER A 225 -16.24 41.34 -43.55
N VAL A 226 -17.11 40.76 -42.71
CA VAL A 226 -18.43 40.24 -43.14
C VAL A 226 -19.63 41.05 -42.62
N GLN A 227 -19.44 41.99 -41.70
CA GLN A 227 -20.53 42.84 -41.16
C GLN A 227 -21.30 43.60 -42.26
N ASP A 228 -20.65 43.99 -43.36
CA ASP A 228 -21.31 44.70 -44.46
C ASP A 228 -22.04 43.78 -45.45
N VAL A 229 -21.70 42.49 -45.47
CA VAL A 229 -22.25 41.47 -46.39
C VAL A 229 -23.35 40.64 -45.72
N LEU A 230 -23.38 40.58 -44.39
CA LEU A 230 -24.33 39.75 -43.65
C LEU A 230 -25.78 40.27 -43.74
N PRO A 231 -26.77 39.42 -44.07
CA PRO A 231 -28.18 39.74 -43.94
C PRO A 231 -28.55 40.21 -42.52
N SER A 232 -29.51 41.12 -42.40
CA SER A 232 -29.98 41.68 -41.12
C SER A 232 -30.38 40.60 -40.10
N ASP A 233 -30.99 39.51 -40.56
CA ASP A 233 -31.43 38.39 -39.72
C ASP A 233 -30.28 37.54 -39.19
N LEU A 234 -29.10 37.61 -39.81
CA LEU A 234 -27.89 36.92 -39.38
C LEU A 234 -27.03 37.77 -38.44
N LYS A 235 -27.11 39.11 -38.52
CA LYS A 235 -26.34 40.02 -37.64
C LYS A 235 -26.60 39.78 -36.14
N LYS A 236 -27.83 39.38 -35.77
CA LYS A 236 -28.20 39.03 -34.38
C LYS A 236 -27.46 37.80 -33.82
N TYR A 237 -26.90 36.93 -34.67
CA TYR A 237 -26.08 35.78 -34.26
C TYR A 237 -24.57 36.10 -34.22
N PHE A 238 -24.19 37.33 -34.56
CA PHE A 238 -22.85 37.89 -34.38
C PHE A 238 -22.84 39.02 -33.35
N ASP A 239 -23.87 39.08 -32.50
CA ASP A 239 -23.96 40.06 -31.43
C ASP A 239 -22.98 39.71 -30.28
N ARG A 240 -22.84 40.64 -29.35
CA ARG A 240 -21.74 40.81 -28.39
C ARG A 240 -21.32 39.59 -27.56
N ASP A 241 -22.19 38.59 -27.40
CA ASP A 241 -21.95 37.36 -26.64
C ASP A 241 -21.30 36.23 -27.49
N SER A 242 -21.14 36.45 -28.79
CA SER A 242 -20.53 35.48 -29.73
C SER A 242 -18.99 35.44 -29.63
N PHE A 243 -18.40 36.40 -28.93
CA PHE A 243 -16.96 36.64 -28.81
C PHE A 243 -16.54 36.62 -27.34
N TYR A 244 -15.36 36.07 -27.05
CA TYR A 244 -14.71 36.24 -25.77
C TYR A 244 -14.27 37.70 -25.58
N LEU A 245 -13.98 38.05 -24.33
CA LEU A 245 -13.57 39.41 -23.93
C LEU A 245 -12.27 39.91 -24.59
N ASP A 246 -11.45 39.00 -25.16
CA ASP A 246 -10.25 39.31 -25.95
C ASP A 246 -10.53 39.51 -27.46
N GLY A 247 -11.81 39.45 -27.88
CA GLY A 247 -12.23 39.57 -29.28
C GLY A 247 -12.11 38.28 -30.10
N SER A 248 -11.73 37.15 -29.49
CA SER A 248 -11.72 35.84 -30.16
C SER A 248 -13.13 35.25 -30.27
N LEU A 249 -13.41 34.50 -31.35
CA LEU A 249 -14.75 33.99 -31.65
C LEU A 249 -15.00 32.66 -30.91
N SER A 250 -16.16 32.53 -30.26
CA SER A 250 -16.55 31.29 -29.56
C SER A 250 -16.52 30.08 -30.52
N GLY A 251 -15.73 29.04 -30.19
CA GLY A 251 -15.57 27.89 -31.09
C GLY A 251 -14.46 27.99 -32.15
N GLN A 252 -13.58 28.99 -32.11
CA GLN A 252 -12.40 29.10 -33.00
C GLN A 252 -11.63 27.78 -33.22
N HIS A 253 -11.55 26.90 -32.22
CA HIS A 253 -10.81 25.64 -32.30
C HIS A 253 -11.36 24.60 -33.29
N ARG A 254 -12.55 24.83 -33.85
CA ARG A 254 -13.23 23.95 -34.83
C ARG A 254 -13.27 24.53 -36.26
N ALA A 255 -12.86 25.78 -36.44
CA ALA A 255 -12.89 26.45 -37.74
C ALA A 255 -11.93 25.83 -38.78
N PRO A 256 -10.69 25.40 -38.44
CA PRO A 256 -9.81 24.73 -39.41
C PRO A 256 -10.42 23.44 -39.99
N GLN A 257 -11.14 22.67 -39.17
CA GLN A 257 -11.77 21.42 -39.58
C GLN A 257 -12.99 21.65 -40.46
N ALA A 258 -13.75 22.71 -40.22
CA ALA A 258 -14.84 23.13 -41.10
C ALA A 258 -14.32 23.60 -42.47
N TYR A 259 -13.22 24.35 -42.47
CA TYR A 259 -12.50 24.76 -43.67
C TYR A 259 -12.02 23.54 -44.49
N ASP A 260 -11.32 22.61 -43.84
CA ASP A 260 -10.84 21.39 -44.46
C ASP A 260 -11.98 20.50 -44.99
N ALA A 261 -13.13 20.45 -44.30
CA ALA A 261 -14.30 19.69 -44.75
C ALA A 261 -14.88 20.25 -46.06
N VAL A 262 -14.93 21.58 -46.22
CA VAL A 262 -15.40 22.23 -47.45
C VAL A 262 -14.41 21.99 -48.60
N TRP A 263 -13.10 22.08 -48.34
CA TRP A 263 -12.08 21.72 -49.34
C TRP A 263 -12.16 20.24 -49.74
N ALA A 264 -12.41 19.34 -48.79
CA ALA A 264 -12.57 17.93 -49.09
C ALA A 264 -13.78 17.66 -50.00
N ILE A 265 -14.91 18.32 -49.78
CA ILE A 265 -16.09 18.26 -50.68
C ILE A 265 -15.71 18.77 -52.09
N ALA A 266 -15.06 19.93 -52.18
CA ALA A 266 -14.70 20.53 -53.46
C ALA A 266 -13.75 19.64 -54.27
N LEU A 267 -12.73 19.07 -53.61
CA LEU A 267 -11.79 18.15 -54.22
C LEU A 267 -12.45 16.81 -54.60
N ALA A 268 -13.36 16.27 -53.79
CA ALA A 268 -14.11 15.06 -54.13
C ALA A 268 -14.98 15.23 -55.38
N LEU A 269 -15.63 16.38 -55.52
CA LEU A 269 -16.39 16.73 -56.73
C LEU A 269 -15.47 16.87 -57.96
N ASN A 270 -14.28 17.49 -57.79
CA ASN A 270 -13.30 17.59 -58.85
C ASN A 270 -12.70 16.22 -59.27
N ASN A 271 -12.43 15.35 -58.30
CA ASN A 271 -12.03 13.95 -58.53
C ASN A 271 -13.11 13.21 -59.33
N THR A 272 -14.38 13.36 -58.95
CA THR A 272 -15.52 12.75 -59.64
C THR A 272 -15.63 13.27 -61.09
N LEU A 273 -15.50 14.59 -61.31
CA LEU A 273 -15.48 15.18 -62.65
C LEU A 273 -14.30 14.68 -63.51
N THR A 274 -13.14 14.50 -62.90
CA THR A 274 -11.94 13.98 -63.57
C THR A 274 -12.15 12.53 -64.00
N TYR A 275 -12.71 11.70 -63.12
CA TYR A 275 -13.08 10.32 -63.43
C TYR A 275 -14.11 10.22 -64.55
N LEU A 276 -15.19 11.01 -64.51
CA LEU A 276 -16.22 11.03 -65.57
C LEU A 276 -15.62 11.42 -66.95
N LYS A 277 -14.70 12.39 -66.98
CA LYS A 277 -13.96 12.76 -68.20
C LYS A 277 -13.05 11.64 -68.70
N GLN A 278 -12.36 10.94 -67.81
CA GLN A 278 -11.47 9.83 -68.18
C GLN A 278 -12.22 8.60 -68.71
N THR A 279 -13.44 8.37 -68.22
CA THR A 279 -14.27 7.23 -68.65
C THR A 279 -15.22 7.54 -69.81
N ASN A 280 -15.21 8.77 -70.35
CA ASN A 280 -16.17 9.27 -71.34
C ASN A 280 -17.65 9.10 -70.91
N ASP A 281 -17.91 9.17 -69.60
CA ASP A 281 -19.26 9.10 -69.05
C ASP A 281 -19.99 10.43 -69.28
N SER A 282 -21.19 10.37 -69.87
CA SER A 282 -22.00 11.55 -70.21
C SER A 282 -22.74 12.15 -69.02
N ARG A 283 -22.72 11.50 -67.84
CA ARG A 283 -23.32 12.00 -66.61
C ARG A 283 -22.63 13.28 -66.13
N ARG A 284 -23.42 14.19 -65.56
CA ARG A 284 -22.96 15.48 -65.02
C ARG A 284 -23.37 15.63 -63.56
N LEU A 285 -22.62 16.41 -62.77
CA LEU A 285 -22.93 16.70 -61.38
C LEU A 285 -24.33 17.34 -61.20
N GLU A 286 -24.78 18.14 -62.18
CA GLU A 286 -26.10 18.78 -62.18
C GLU A 286 -27.29 17.80 -62.33
N ASN A 287 -27.06 16.59 -62.86
CA ASN A 287 -28.12 15.62 -63.14
C ASN A 287 -28.31 14.57 -62.02
N PHE A 288 -27.84 14.86 -60.80
CA PHE A 288 -27.97 13.95 -59.67
C PHE A 288 -29.43 13.79 -59.19
N THR A 289 -29.84 12.56 -58.92
CA THR A 289 -31.11 12.25 -58.22
C THR A 289 -30.84 11.35 -57.02
N TYR A 290 -31.64 11.48 -55.95
CA TYR A 290 -31.47 10.69 -54.72
C TYR A 290 -31.63 9.17 -54.91
N ASN A 291 -32.22 8.74 -56.02
CA ASN A 291 -32.38 7.32 -56.36
C ASN A 291 -31.18 6.74 -57.16
N ASP A 292 -30.25 7.58 -57.64
CA ASP A 292 -29.09 7.12 -58.41
C ASP A 292 -27.98 6.56 -57.50
N SER A 293 -28.14 5.28 -57.14
CA SER A 293 -27.15 4.52 -56.38
C SER A 293 -25.81 4.34 -57.09
N GLN A 294 -25.73 4.48 -58.43
CA GLN A 294 -24.45 4.41 -59.13
C GLN A 294 -23.68 5.73 -58.98
N PHE A 295 -24.35 6.87 -59.18
CA PHE A 295 -23.74 8.17 -58.99
C PHE A 295 -23.36 8.43 -57.54
N SER A 296 -24.17 7.92 -56.59
CA SER A 296 -23.82 7.89 -55.17
C SER A 296 -22.47 7.19 -54.90
N ARG A 297 -22.22 6.05 -55.56
CA ARG A 297 -20.92 5.32 -55.47
C ARG A 297 -19.78 6.10 -56.13
N LEU A 298 -20.01 6.75 -57.27
CA LEU A 298 -18.99 7.60 -57.90
C LEU A 298 -18.56 8.76 -56.97
N LEU A 299 -19.53 9.41 -56.31
CA LEU A 299 -19.26 10.42 -55.29
C LEU A 299 -18.54 9.85 -54.06
N HIS A 300 -18.81 8.59 -53.68
CA HIS A 300 -18.14 7.90 -52.58
C HIS A 300 -16.66 7.62 -52.87
N GLU A 301 -16.34 7.11 -54.06
CA GLU A 301 -14.95 6.89 -54.49
C GLU A 301 -14.21 8.22 -54.72
N GLY A 302 -14.91 9.24 -55.24
CA GLY A 302 -14.39 10.61 -55.31
C GLY A 302 -13.98 11.17 -53.94
N MET A 303 -14.75 10.89 -52.89
CA MET A 303 -14.43 11.23 -51.49
C MET A 303 -13.23 10.46 -50.93
N LYS A 304 -13.16 9.13 -51.14
CA LYS A 304 -12.01 8.32 -50.67
C LYS A 304 -10.68 8.82 -51.22
N ASN A 305 -10.65 9.23 -52.49
CA ASN A 305 -9.44 9.68 -53.17
C ASN A 305 -9.09 11.16 -52.93
N VAL A 306 -9.64 11.79 -51.89
CA VAL A 306 -9.28 13.18 -51.53
C VAL A 306 -7.94 13.21 -50.79
N THR A 307 -6.95 13.85 -51.41
CA THR A 307 -5.64 14.13 -50.81
C THR A 307 -5.22 15.58 -51.05
N PHE A 308 -4.87 16.34 -50.01
CA PHE A 308 -4.34 17.71 -50.14
C PHE A 308 -3.57 18.19 -48.89
N LYS A 309 -2.84 19.29 -49.01
CA LYS A 309 -2.18 19.95 -47.87
C LYS A 309 -3.18 20.83 -47.10
N SER A 310 -3.68 20.34 -45.97
CA SER A 310 -4.61 21.05 -45.08
C SER A 310 -3.88 21.96 -44.09
N LEU A 311 -4.63 22.84 -43.41
CA LEU A 311 -4.15 23.69 -42.32
C LEU A 311 -3.56 22.90 -41.12
N SER A 312 -3.98 21.65 -40.90
CA SER A 312 -3.50 20.80 -39.79
C SER A 312 -2.47 19.73 -40.21
N GLY A 313 -2.01 19.76 -41.47
CA GLY A 313 -1.09 18.78 -42.05
C GLY A 313 -1.67 18.11 -43.30
N ASP A 314 -1.01 17.07 -43.78
CA ASP A 314 -1.50 16.32 -44.95
C ASP A 314 -2.88 15.72 -44.67
N PHE A 315 -3.82 15.93 -45.60
CA PHE A 315 -5.18 15.43 -45.53
C PHE A 315 -5.33 14.20 -46.40
N HIS A 316 -5.86 13.13 -45.83
CA HIS A 316 -6.42 11.98 -46.54
C HIS A 316 -7.47 11.33 -45.64
N PHE A 317 -8.33 10.48 -46.23
CA PHE A 317 -9.21 9.60 -45.47
C PHE A 317 -8.61 8.19 -45.40
N ASN A 318 -8.72 7.54 -44.26
CA ASN A 318 -8.46 6.11 -44.13
C ASN A 318 -9.62 5.29 -44.78
N PRO A 319 -9.53 3.95 -44.88
CA PRO A 319 -10.60 3.12 -45.45
C PRO A 319 -11.96 3.26 -44.74
N ASN A 320 -11.98 3.72 -43.49
CA ASN A 320 -13.18 4.03 -42.72
C ASN A 320 -13.72 5.46 -42.96
N GLY A 321 -13.20 6.21 -43.93
CA GLY A 321 -13.66 7.58 -44.24
C GLY A 321 -13.31 8.59 -43.14
N GLU A 322 -12.33 8.29 -42.30
CA GLU A 322 -11.92 9.12 -41.17
C GLU A 322 -10.56 9.73 -41.44
N ARG A 323 -10.35 10.96 -40.98
CA ARG A 323 -9.03 11.59 -41.04
C ARG A 323 -8.17 11.17 -39.86
N GLU A 324 -6.99 10.66 -40.17
CA GLU A 324 -5.94 10.36 -39.20
C GLU A 324 -5.09 11.63 -38.98
N ASN A 325 -5.36 12.35 -37.88
CA ASN A 325 -4.57 13.52 -37.49
C ASN A 325 -3.47 13.14 -36.47
N VAL A 326 -2.48 14.02 -36.34
CA VAL A 326 -1.56 14.00 -35.19
C VAL A 326 -2.36 14.18 -33.89
N ILE A 327 -2.20 13.27 -32.94
CA ILE A 327 -2.75 13.43 -31.59
C ILE A 327 -1.73 14.22 -30.78
N ALA A 328 -2.14 15.29 -30.10
CA ALA A 328 -1.31 16.09 -29.21
C ALA A 328 -1.66 15.81 -27.73
N ILE A 329 -0.63 15.76 -26.89
CA ILE A 329 -0.70 15.68 -25.43
C ILE A 329 -0.17 16.99 -24.86
N SER A 330 -0.99 17.70 -24.08
CA SER A 330 -0.64 19.00 -23.49
C SER A 330 -0.95 19.04 -21.99
N GLN A 331 -0.20 19.82 -21.22
CA GLN A 331 -0.46 20.08 -19.80
C GLN A 331 -0.95 21.52 -19.63
N TYR A 332 -2.05 21.72 -18.93
CA TYR A 332 -2.37 23.05 -18.41
C TYR A 332 -1.53 23.32 -17.17
N ASN A 333 -0.81 24.45 -17.16
CA ASN A 333 0.07 24.85 -16.07
C ASN A 333 -0.40 26.17 -15.42
N LYS A 334 -0.59 26.16 -14.09
CA LYS A 334 -1.07 27.32 -13.32
C LYS A 334 -0.08 28.51 -13.32
N SER A 335 1.20 28.26 -13.58
CA SER A 335 2.28 29.23 -13.43
C SER A 335 2.88 29.67 -14.77
N ILE A 336 2.70 30.95 -15.11
CA ILE A 336 3.75 31.81 -15.68
C ILE A 336 3.39 33.31 -15.55
N ASN A 337 2.12 33.74 -15.68
CA ASN A 337 1.73 35.17 -15.66
C ASN A 337 0.46 35.54 -14.84
N ALA A 338 0.06 34.73 -13.86
CA ALA A 338 -1.21 34.89 -13.13
C ALA A 338 -1.32 36.16 -12.24
N ILE A 339 -0.22 36.86 -11.92
CA ILE A 339 -0.22 38.03 -11.03
C ILE A 339 -0.47 39.33 -11.81
N LEU A 340 -0.06 39.41 -13.08
CA LEU A 340 -0.20 40.61 -13.91
C LEU A 340 -1.55 40.66 -14.66
N SER A 341 -2.12 39.51 -15.03
CA SER A 341 -3.36 39.51 -15.82
C SER A 341 -4.54 40.19 -15.13
N PRO A 342 -4.85 39.99 -13.82
CA PRO A 342 -5.98 40.65 -13.18
C PRO A 342 -5.80 42.18 -13.06
N ILE A 343 -4.55 42.62 -12.89
CA ILE A 343 -4.21 44.04 -12.76
C ILE A 343 -4.37 44.73 -14.13
N LEU A 344 -3.85 44.14 -15.20
CA LEU A 344 -4.05 44.59 -16.59
C LEU A 344 -5.54 44.58 -16.97
N TYR A 345 -6.27 43.51 -16.68
CA TYR A 345 -7.72 43.42 -16.93
C TYR A 345 -8.50 44.53 -16.21
N SER A 346 -8.21 44.75 -14.93
CA SER A 346 -8.86 45.82 -14.15
C SER A 346 -8.54 47.23 -14.66
N PHE A 347 -7.42 47.39 -15.36
CA PHE A 347 -7.01 48.63 -15.99
C PHE A 347 -7.75 48.83 -17.32
N GLU A 348 -7.86 47.77 -18.13
CA GLU A 348 -8.51 47.79 -19.44
C GLU A 348 -10.05 47.86 -19.35
N GLU A 349 -10.69 47.20 -18.38
CA GLU A 349 -12.10 47.40 -18.06
C GLU A 349 -12.39 48.85 -17.65
N ARG A 350 -11.57 49.44 -16.77
CA ARG A 350 -11.72 50.85 -16.38
C ARG A 350 -11.52 51.77 -17.57
N PHE A 351 -10.52 51.51 -18.41
CA PHE A 351 -10.25 52.31 -19.60
C PHE A 351 -11.44 52.27 -20.59
N ASN A 352 -12.01 51.09 -20.83
CA ASN A 352 -13.18 50.92 -21.69
C ASN A 352 -14.49 51.46 -21.06
N GLN A 353 -14.66 51.42 -19.73
CA GLN A 353 -15.74 52.13 -19.05
C GLN A 353 -15.60 53.66 -19.13
N PHE A 354 -14.37 54.18 -19.05
CA PHE A 354 -14.10 55.61 -19.25
C PHE A 354 -14.43 56.04 -20.69
N ASN A 355 -14.08 55.23 -21.69
CA ASN A 355 -14.37 55.52 -23.10
C ASN A 355 -15.87 55.44 -23.45
N LYS A 356 -16.69 54.76 -22.64
CA LYS A 356 -18.16 54.75 -22.76
C LYS A 356 -18.83 56.06 -22.30
N ARG A 357 -18.12 56.94 -21.60
CA ARG A 357 -18.64 58.24 -21.16
C ARG A 357 -17.91 59.33 -21.94
N ASN A 358 -18.61 59.99 -22.88
CA ASN A 358 -18.12 61.15 -23.63
C ASN A 358 -17.88 62.37 -22.71
N VAL A 359 -16.84 62.31 -21.88
CA VAL A 359 -16.47 63.35 -20.92
C VAL A 359 -15.08 63.85 -21.28
N THR A 360 -15.03 65.00 -21.94
CA THR A 360 -13.80 65.75 -22.21
C THR A 360 -13.22 66.33 -20.92
N LEU A 361 -12.48 65.51 -20.17
CA LEU A 361 -11.73 65.95 -18.99
C LEU A 361 -10.52 66.80 -19.40
N LYS A 362 -10.60 68.12 -19.16
CA LYS A 362 -9.42 68.99 -19.09
C LYS A 362 -8.58 68.61 -17.87
N PHE A 363 -7.65 67.67 -18.04
CA PHE A 363 -6.66 67.39 -17.00
C PHE A 363 -5.73 68.58 -16.79
N HIS A 364 -5.57 69.00 -15.54
CA HIS A 364 -4.60 70.03 -15.16
C HIS A 364 -3.18 69.44 -15.21
N GLN A 365 -2.27 70.09 -15.97
CA GLN A 365 -0.96 69.57 -16.37
C GLN A 365 -0.12 68.96 -15.22
N ARG A 366 -0.27 69.47 -13.99
CA ARG A 366 0.49 69.03 -12.81
C ARG A 366 0.20 67.58 -12.38
N THR A 367 -1.02 67.09 -12.53
CA THR A 367 -1.38 65.72 -12.10
C THR A 367 -0.84 64.66 -13.06
N LEU A 368 -0.84 64.96 -14.36
CA LEU A 368 -0.26 64.10 -15.39
C LEU A 368 1.26 63.98 -15.22
N ASN A 369 1.94 65.09 -14.91
CA ASN A 369 3.38 65.10 -14.66
C ASN A 369 3.77 64.27 -13.43
N MET A 370 3.01 64.33 -12.32
CA MET A 370 3.25 63.46 -11.15
C MET A 370 3.09 61.96 -11.48
N PHE A 371 2.13 61.61 -12.34
CA PHE A 371 1.91 60.22 -12.74
C PHE A 371 3.00 59.71 -13.71
N LEU A 372 3.40 60.55 -14.68
CA LEU A 372 4.52 60.28 -15.58
C LEU A 372 5.86 60.17 -14.84
N GLN A 373 6.10 61.01 -13.83
CA GLN A 373 7.32 60.96 -13.03
C GLN A 373 7.46 59.64 -12.25
N LYS A 374 6.35 59.07 -11.77
CA LYS A 374 6.31 57.72 -11.17
C LYS A 374 6.50 56.57 -12.16
N LEU A 375 6.17 56.77 -13.43
CA LEU A 375 6.40 55.82 -14.53
C LEU A 375 7.84 55.91 -15.10
N LEU A 376 8.50 57.06 -14.95
CA LEU A 376 9.87 57.30 -15.41
C LEU A 376 10.96 56.79 -14.45
N GLU A 377 10.62 56.46 -13.20
CA GLU A 377 11.56 55.81 -12.26
C GLU A 377 11.86 54.35 -12.67
N THR A 378 10.99 53.71 -13.45
CA THR A 378 11.29 52.47 -14.18
C THR A 378 11.98 52.77 -15.50
N LYS A 379 13.32 52.73 -15.50
CA LYS A 379 14.20 53.04 -16.64
C LYS A 379 13.80 52.34 -17.96
N MET A 380 13.40 53.11 -18.95
CA MET A 380 13.89 52.99 -20.34
C MET A 380 13.95 54.38 -20.98
N LEU A 381 15.12 54.73 -21.53
CA LEU A 381 15.38 56.00 -22.22
C LEU A 381 14.73 55.97 -23.62
N LEU A 382 14.01 57.04 -23.98
CA LEU A 382 13.90 57.51 -25.37
C LEU A 382 13.46 58.98 -25.42
N ASP A 383 13.91 59.67 -26.47
CA ASP A 383 14.13 61.12 -26.52
C ASP A 383 12.87 61.97 -26.71
N GLN A 384 12.82 63.15 -26.08
CA GLN A 384 11.73 64.12 -26.22
C GLN A 384 12.00 65.11 -27.36
N ARG A 385 11.46 64.83 -28.57
CA ARG A 385 11.31 65.85 -29.63
C ARG A 385 10.21 65.48 -30.64
N THR A 386 9.00 66.03 -30.47
CA THR A 386 8.23 66.81 -31.49
C THR A 386 6.75 67.03 -31.10
N SER A 387 6.13 68.01 -31.80
CA SER A 387 4.81 68.63 -31.58
C SER A 387 3.58 67.69 -31.66
N PRO A 388 2.47 67.98 -30.93
CA PRO A 388 1.29 67.12 -30.89
C PRO A 388 0.24 67.47 -31.96
N ARG A 389 0.17 66.68 -33.04
CA ARG A 389 -1.06 66.45 -33.83
C ARG A 389 -0.89 65.20 -34.72
N ALA A 390 -1.92 64.35 -34.75
CA ALA A 390 -2.07 63.18 -35.64
C ALA A 390 -1.05 62.02 -35.52
N ARG A 391 -1.10 61.28 -34.39
CA ARG A 391 -1.04 59.79 -34.29
C ARG A 391 -0.92 59.33 -32.83
N PHE A 392 -2.05 58.96 -32.20
CA PHE A 392 -2.05 58.38 -30.85
C PHE A 392 -2.66 56.97 -30.77
N TYR A 393 -3.39 56.54 -31.81
CA TYR A 393 -4.01 55.20 -31.87
C TYR A 393 -3.04 54.05 -32.23
N PRO A 394 -2.16 54.14 -33.26
CA PRO A 394 -1.30 53.00 -33.59
C PRO A 394 -0.17 52.81 -32.59
N THR A 395 0.29 53.88 -31.93
CA THR A 395 1.46 53.85 -31.03
C THR A 395 1.14 53.20 -29.69
N ILE A 396 -0.05 53.43 -29.12
CA ILE A 396 -0.48 52.76 -27.87
C ILE A 396 -0.86 51.29 -28.15
N SER A 397 -1.49 51.00 -29.29
CA SER A 397 -1.70 49.63 -29.76
C SER A 397 -0.36 48.87 -29.90
N LEU A 398 0.64 49.48 -30.55
CA LEU A 398 1.98 48.89 -30.62
C LEU A 398 2.61 48.73 -29.23
N PHE A 399 2.53 49.74 -28.35
CA PHE A 399 3.16 49.70 -27.03
C PHE A 399 2.52 48.65 -26.11
N CYS A 400 1.19 48.49 -26.14
CA CYS A 400 0.51 47.37 -25.50
C CYS A 400 0.97 46.04 -26.12
N SER A 401 1.02 45.91 -27.45
CA SER A 401 1.51 44.69 -28.13
C SER A 401 3.00 44.38 -27.92
N HIS A 402 3.77 45.33 -27.36
CA HIS A 402 5.20 45.18 -27.05
C HIS A 402 5.42 44.90 -25.56
N LEU A 403 4.52 45.38 -24.68
CA LEU A 403 4.45 45.01 -23.27
C LEU A 403 3.79 43.64 -23.06
N THR A 404 2.80 43.28 -23.88
CA THR A 404 2.38 41.88 -24.03
C THR A 404 3.40 41.17 -24.91
N GLY A 405 4.48 40.69 -24.29
CA GLY A 405 5.46 39.83 -24.97
C GLY A 405 4.75 38.72 -25.74
N LYS A 406 5.25 38.40 -26.94
CA LYS A 406 4.59 37.55 -27.95
C LYS A 406 4.15 36.15 -27.49
N ASP A 407 4.64 35.70 -26.33
CA ASP A 407 4.44 34.36 -25.79
C ASP A 407 3.55 34.32 -24.52
N GLY A 408 2.76 35.37 -24.27
CA GLY A 408 1.86 35.44 -23.11
C GLY A 408 0.61 34.53 -23.15
N HIS A 409 0.39 33.76 -24.22
CA HIS A 409 -0.97 33.33 -24.62
C HIS A 409 -1.37 31.86 -24.46
N ASP A 410 -0.45 30.94 -24.14
CA ASP A 410 -0.80 29.53 -23.93
C ASP A 410 -0.43 29.04 -22.52
N LYS A 411 -1.45 28.97 -21.66
CA LYS A 411 -1.39 28.22 -20.39
C LYS A 411 -1.19 26.70 -20.59
N TYR A 412 -1.19 26.22 -21.84
CA TYR A 412 -1.02 24.83 -22.23
C TYR A 412 0.39 24.57 -22.78
N THR A 413 1.20 23.80 -22.06
CA THR A 413 2.52 23.33 -22.52
C THR A 413 2.36 22.04 -23.32
N ALA A 414 2.91 21.98 -24.53
CA ALA A 414 2.92 20.76 -25.33
C ALA A 414 3.95 19.76 -24.78
N ILE A 415 3.51 18.54 -24.49
CA ILE A 415 4.34 17.48 -23.88
C ILE A 415 4.75 16.44 -24.90
N GLY A 416 3.85 16.09 -25.82
CA GLY A 416 4.05 14.95 -26.71
C GLY A 416 3.04 14.89 -27.83
N ASN A 417 3.27 13.96 -28.75
CA ASN A 417 2.39 13.69 -29.86
C ASN A 417 2.38 12.20 -30.23
N CYS A 418 1.31 11.75 -30.88
CA CYS A 418 1.21 10.44 -31.51
C CYS A 418 0.83 10.60 -32.98
N THR A 419 1.46 9.80 -33.82
CA THR A 419 1.23 9.72 -35.27
C THR A 419 1.08 8.26 -35.68
N LYS A 420 0.26 7.96 -36.68
CA LYS A 420 0.17 6.60 -37.23
C LYS A 420 1.27 6.40 -38.28
N LYS A 421 1.83 5.21 -38.41
CA LYS A 421 2.85 4.91 -39.44
C LYS A 421 2.18 4.47 -40.74
N ASN A 422 2.60 5.03 -41.87
CA ASN A 422 1.93 4.90 -43.18
C ASN A 422 1.67 3.46 -43.69
N ASP A 423 2.38 2.44 -43.19
CA ASP A 423 2.25 1.03 -43.64
C ASP A 423 1.80 0.06 -42.53
N THR A 424 1.39 0.53 -41.34
CA THR A 424 0.96 -0.34 -40.23
C THR A 424 -0.12 0.31 -39.37
N ASP A 425 -1.01 -0.47 -38.76
CA ASP A 425 -1.91 0.02 -37.70
C ASP A 425 -1.19 0.40 -36.37
N SER A 426 0.15 0.50 -36.37
CA SER A 426 0.94 0.90 -35.22
C SER A 426 1.09 2.43 -35.10
N TRP A 427 0.88 2.92 -33.88
CA TRP A 427 1.10 4.32 -33.53
C TRP A 427 2.51 4.57 -33.01
N SER A 428 3.13 5.64 -33.48
CA SER A 428 4.40 6.19 -33.01
C SER A 428 4.12 7.38 -32.10
N CYS A 429 4.37 7.23 -30.79
CA CYS A 429 4.14 8.26 -29.78
C CYS A 429 5.45 8.74 -29.12
N PHE A 430 5.63 10.06 -29.06
CA PHE A 430 6.71 10.73 -28.35
C PHE A 430 6.17 11.50 -27.14
N LEU A 431 6.89 11.47 -26.01
CA LEU A 431 6.52 12.18 -24.78
C LEU A 431 7.78 12.78 -24.11
N ASN A 432 7.81 14.11 -23.97
CA ASN A 432 8.88 14.83 -23.30
C ASN A 432 8.61 14.95 -21.79
N LYS A 433 9.17 14.03 -21.00
CA LYS A 433 8.97 14.02 -19.53
C LYS A 433 9.47 15.28 -18.83
N SER A 434 10.51 15.93 -19.34
CA SER A 434 11.05 17.17 -18.74
C SER A 434 10.20 18.41 -18.96
N ALA A 435 9.22 18.37 -19.87
CA ALA A 435 8.25 19.46 -20.06
C ALA A 435 7.09 19.43 -19.05
N ILE A 436 7.01 18.40 -18.20
CA ILE A 436 5.87 18.14 -17.31
C ILE A 436 6.14 18.72 -15.93
N VAL A 437 5.24 19.59 -15.47
CA VAL A 437 5.37 20.31 -14.20
C VAL A 437 4.44 19.71 -13.16
N TRP A 438 5.02 19.17 -12.08
CA TRP A 438 4.29 18.60 -10.94
C TRP A 438 4.26 19.55 -9.76
N SER A 439 3.10 19.69 -9.11
CA SER A 439 2.91 20.56 -7.93
C SER A 439 3.85 20.26 -6.75
N GLN A 440 4.37 19.03 -6.66
CA GLN A 440 5.31 18.58 -5.62
C GLN A 440 6.69 18.17 -6.17
N GLY A 441 7.01 18.50 -7.44
CA GLY A 441 8.29 18.15 -8.07
C GLY A 441 8.54 16.66 -8.33
N LYS A 442 7.58 15.78 -8.00
CA LYS A 442 7.61 14.34 -8.25
C LYS A 442 6.35 13.91 -9.01
N THR A 443 6.47 12.88 -9.85
CA THR A 443 5.31 12.21 -10.46
C THR A 443 4.42 11.63 -9.35
N PRO A 444 3.11 11.95 -9.31
CA PRO A 444 2.17 11.34 -8.38
C PRO A 444 2.07 9.84 -8.58
N VAL A 445 1.86 9.09 -7.50
CA VAL A 445 1.57 7.65 -7.56
C VAL A 445 0.09 7.40 -7.83
N ASP A 446 -0.24 6.25 -8.42
CA ASP A 446 -1.59 5.84 -8.80
C ASP A 446 -2.41 5.24 -7.65
N GLY A 447 -1.76 4.85 -6.55
CA GLY A 447 -2.40 4.46 -5.30
C GLY A 447 -1.39 4.37 -4.15
N VAL A 448 -1.85 4.00 -2.95
CA VAL A 448 -0.97 3.67 -1.82
C VAL A 448 -0.08 2.47 -2.18
N GLN A 449 1.24 2.65 -2.09
CA GLN A 449 2.22 1.61 -2.41
C GLN A 449 2.48 0.71 -1.19
N GLN A 450 2.16 -0.58 -1.34
CA GLN A 450 2.46 -1.58 -0.32
C GLN A 450 3.90 -2.07 -0.45
N LYS A 451 4.69 -1.94 0.63
CA LYS A 451 6.09 -2.41 0.71
C LYS A 451 6.22 -3.46 1.81
N ILE A 452 6.91 -4.56 1.54
CA ILE A 452 7.12 -5.61 2.54
C ILE A 452 8.21 -5.17 3.53
N LYS A 453 7.92 -5.30 4.83
CA LYS A 453 8.87 -5.04 5.92
C LYS A 453 9.02 -6.28 6.79
N LEU A 454 10.21 -6.87 6.81
CA LEU A 454 10.50 -8.04 7.65
C LEU A 454 10.74 -7.61 9.11
N ILE A 455 9.94 -8.13 10.03
CA ILE A 455 10.09 -7.98 11.47
C ILE A 455 10.90 -9.16 12.01
N ASN A 456 12.06 -8.84 12.60
CA ASN A 456 12.89 -9.77 13.35
C ASN A 456 12.61 -9.63 14.85
N ILE A 457 12.89 -10.68 15.64
CA ILE A 457 12.77 -10.66 17.10
C ILE A 457 13.63 -9.55 17.69
N ASN A 458 13.08 -8.79 18.64
CA ASN A 458 13.82 -7.75 19.35
C ASN A 458 15.11 -8.30 19.98
N CYS A 459 16.24 -7.63 19.69
CA CYS A 459 17.58 -8.03 20.12
C CYS A 459 17.69 -8.24 21.65
N LYS A 460 16.89 -7.52 22.45
CA LYS A 460 16.85 -7.68 23.91
C LYS A 460 16.51 -9.12 24.32
N TYR A 461 15.44 -9.70 23.75
CA TYR A 461 15.04 -11.08 24.09
C TYR A 461 16.05 -12.11 23.58
N ARG A 462 16.61 -11.91 22.38
CA ARG A 462 17.66 -12.77 21.81
C ARG A 462 18.83 -12.94 22.77
N TYR A 463 19.44 -11.84 23.21
CA TYR A 463 20.63 -11.89 24.07
C TYR A 463 20.36 -12.47 25.46
N ILE A 464 19.17 -12.24 26.03
CA ILE A 464 18.77 -12.83 27.33
C ILE A 464 18.77 -14.37 27.24
N PHE A 465 18.05 -14.94 26.27
CA PHE A 465 17.93 -16.40 26.16
C PHE A 465 19.22 -17.08 25.68
N TRP A 466 20.03 -16.40 24.86
CA TRP A 466 21.38 -16.86 24.52
C TRP A 466 22.28 -16.91 25.76
N GLY A 467 22.26 -15.88 26.61
CA GLY A 467 23.04 -15.84 27.85
C GLY A 467 22.69 -16.99 28.81
N VAL A 468 21.38 -17.24 29.02
CA VAL A 468 20.89 -18.37 29.84
C VAL A 468 21.34 -19.72 29.25
N SER A 469 21.26 -19.88 27.92
CA SER A 469 21.64 -21.13 27.25
C SER A 469 23.15 -21.37 27.28
N CYS A 470 23.97 -20.32 27.13
CA CYS A 470 25.42 -20.40 27.32
C CYS A 470 25.80 -20.80 28.74
N LEU A 471 25.15 -20.22 29.76
CA LEU A 471 25.37 -20.58 31.16
C LEU A 471 25.02 -22.06 31.42
N GLY A 472 23.91 -22.54 30.85
CA GLY A 472 23.52 -23.94 30.83
C GLY A 472 24.61 -24.84 30.23
N ILE A 473 25.06 -24.55 29.01
CA ILE A 473 26.12 -25.32 28.32
C ILE A 473 27.41 -25.40 29.16
N VAL A 474 27.85 -24.28 29.76
CA VAL A 474 29.04 -24.26 30.62
C VAL A 474 28.85 -25.14 31.86
N LEU A 475 27.66 -25.11 32.48
CA LEU A 475 27.31 -26.00 33.60
C LEU A 475 27.32 -27.47 33.15
N THR A 476 26.64 -27.82 32.06
CA THR A 476 26.60 -29.20 31.52
C THR A 476 28.00 -29.74 31.22
N LEU A 477 28.89 -28.92 30.63
CA LEU A 477 30.29 -29.30 30.37
C LEU A 477 31.08 -29.52 31.67
N ALA A 478 30.90 -28.66 32.68
CA ALA A 478 31.54 -28.84 33.99
C ALA A 478 31.05 -30.14 34.70
N LEU A 479 29.75 -30.42 34.63
CA LEU A 479 29.16 -31.67 35.14
C LEU A 479 29.67 -32.91 34.38
N LEU A 480 29.87 -32.80 33.06
CA LEU A 480 30.45 -33.86 32.23
C LEU A 480 31.90 -34.15 32.62
N VAL A 481 32.73 -33.10 32.77
CA VAL A 481 34.12 -33.24 33.25
C VAL A 481 34.15 -33.86 34.65
N PHE A 482 33.29 -33.44 35.57
CA PHE A 482 33.18 -34.06 36.90
C PHE A 482 32.80 -35.55 36.83
N ASN A 483 31.76 -35.90 36.07
CA ASN A 483 31.28 -37.28 35.96
C ASN A 483 32.31 -38.21 35.28
N VAL A 484 33.06 -37.71 34.28
CA VAL A 484 34.12 -38.47 33.59
C VAL A 484 35.36 -38.62 34.49
N THR A 485 35.85 -37.55 35.11
CA THR A 485 37.07 -37.60 35.96
C THR A 485 36.86 -38.43 37.22
N LYS A 486 35.72 -38.28 37.89
CA LYS A 486 35.40 -38.98 39.15
C LYS A 486 34.70 -40.33 38.94
N ARG A 487 34.58 -40.84 37.70
CA ARG A 487 33.88 -42.11 37.35
C ARG A 487 34.28 -43.35 38.14
N LYS A 488 35.50 -43.40 38.70
CA LYS A 488 36.00 -44.52 39.51
C LYS A 488 35.54 -44.48 40.98
N HIS A 489 35.08 -43.33 41.49
CA HIS A 489 34.67 -43.15 42.89
C HIS A 489 33.35 -43.90 43.18
N ARG A 490 33.21 -44.53 44.36
CA ARG A 490 32.07 -45.43 44.69
C ARG A 490 30.71 -44.80 44.39
N ILE A 491 30.48 -43.57 44.85
CA ILE A 491 29.21 -42.82 44.64
C ILE A 491 28.88 -42.66 43.15
N VAL A 492 29.85 -42.18 42.36
CA VAL A 492 29.66 -41.90 40.93
C VAL A 492 29.55 -43.20 40.12
N LYS A 493 30.31 -44.23 40.50
CA LYS A 493 30.32 -45.56 39.85
C LYS A 493 28.96 -46.27 39.99
N MET A 494 28.34 -46.23 41.17
CA MET A 494 27.01 -46.82 41.38
C MET A 494 25.91 -46.11 40.57
N SER A 495 26.07 -44.81 40.28
CA SER A 495 25.13 -44.01 39.48
C SER A 495 25.10 -44.37 37.98
N SER A 496 25.83 -45.38 37.50
CA SER A 496 25.97 -45.69 36.06
C SER A 496 26.52 -44.49 35.26
N PRO A 497 27.80 -44.12 35.43
CA PRO A 497 28.37 -42.88 34.89
C PRO A 497 28.29 -42.80 33.35
N SER A 498 28.35 -43.94 32.67
CA SER A 498 28.18 -44.08 31.21
C SER A 498 26.83 -43.54 30.73
N ILE A 499 25.75 -43.77 31.49
CA ILE A 499 24.39 -43.30 31.16
C ILE A 499 24.18 -41.84 31.60
N ASN A 500 24.82 -41.39 32.69
CA ASN A 500 24.87 -39.96 33.06
C ASN A 500 25.48 -39.11 31.93
N ASN A 501 26.49 -39.60 31.22
CA ASN A 501 27.07 -38.90 30.07
C ASN A 501 26.07 -38.73 28.91
N VAL A 502 25.16 -39.70 28.69
CA VAL A 502 24.12 -39.61 27.65
C VAL A 502 23.09 -38.54 27.99
N ILE A 503 22.70 -38.42 29.27
CA ILE A 503 21.82 -37.35 29.74
C ILE A 503 22.46 -35.98 29.49
N LEU A 504 23.72 -35.80 29.88
CA LEU A 504 24.45 -34.55 29.67
C LEU A 504 24.62 -34.22 28.18
N LEU A 505 24.84 -35.21 27.31
CA LEU A 505 24.85 -35.01 25.85
C LEU A 505 23.48 -34.51 25.35
N GLY A 506 22.39 -35.10 25.83
CA GLY A 506 21.04 -34.63 25.52
C GLY A 506 20.79 -33.20 25.99
N CYS A 507 21.25 -32.82 27.19
CA CYS A 507 21.14 -31.44 27.69
C CYS A 507 21.95 -30.44 26.85
N LEU A 508 23.17 -30.77 26.41
CA LEU A 508 23.95 -29.92 25.49
C LEU A 508 23.18 -29.66 24.19
N MET A 509 22.54 -30.69 23.64
CA MET A 509 21.73 -30.56 22.43
C MET A 509 20.48 -29.71 22.67
N ALA A 510 19.82 -29.86 23.82
CA ALA A 510 18.65 -29.06 24.20
C ALA A 510 18.99 -27.57 24.42
N TYR A 511 20.12 -27.23 25.03
CA TYR A 511 20.55 -25.82 25.09
C TYR A 511 20.94 -25.27 23.72
N SER A 512 21.45 -26.13 22.82
CA SER A 512 21.81 -25.74 21.46
C SER A 512 20.58 -25.39 20.59
N THR A 513 19.39 -25.94 20.88
CA THR A 513 18.19 -25.64 20.08
C THR A 513 17.81 -24.17 20.12
N VAL A 514 18.04 -23.47 21.25
CA VAL A 514 17.69 -22.04 21.40
C VAL A 514 18.39 -21.14 20.38
N PHE A 515 19.63 -21.47 20.01
CA PHE A 515 20.38 -20.75 18.97
C PHE A 515 19.87 -21.10 17.56
N ILE A 516 19.67 -22.40 17.29
CA ILE A 516 19.16 -22.88 16.00
C ILE A 516 17.73 -22.37 15.75
N MET A 517 16.94 -22.18 16.81
CA MET A 517 15.58 -21.65 16.79
C MET A 517 15.50 -20.18 16.34
N ASP A 518 16.45 -19.34 16.77
CA ASP A 518 16.56 -17.95 16.30
C ASP A 518 17.06 -17.91 14.85
N TYR A 519 18.06 -18.75 14.52
CA TYR A 519 18.57 -18.85 13.15
C TYR A 519 17.55 -19.42 12.15
N ALA A 520 16.68 -20.34 12.58
CA ALA A 520 15.57 -20.85 11.78
C ALA A 520 14.55 -19.76 11.44
N ARG A 521 14.27 -18.84 12.37
CA ARG A 521 13.45 -17.64 12.15
C ARG A 521 14.16 -16.54 11.32
N SER A 522 15.40 -16.76 10.88
CA SER A 522 16.12 -15.90 9.92
C SER A 522 16.07 -16.37 8.45
N GLY A 523 15.31 -17.45 8.17
CA GLY A 523 15.01 -17.88 6.80
C GLY A 523 15.89 -19.02 6.27
N ALA A 524 16.73 -19.63 7.12
CA ALA A 524 17.56 -20.75 6.72
C ALA A 524 16.78 -22.08 6.72
N HIS A 525 16.51 -22.65 5.53
CA HIS A 525 15.83 -23.94 5.36
C HIS A 525 16.42 -25.07 6.23
N VAL A 526 17.76 -25.18 6.23
CA VAL A 526 18.49 -26.20 7.01
C VAL A 526 18.24 -26.04 8.52
N ALA A 527 18.10 -24.80 9.00
CA ALA A 527 17.89 -24.52 10.41
C ALA A 527 16.48 -24.89 10.88
N CYS A 528 15.45 -24.74 10.04
CA CYS A 528 14.09 -25.24 10.35
C CYS A 528 14.10 -26.75 10.64
N VAL A 529 14.72 -27.52 9.75
CA VAL A 529 14.83 -28.99 9.89
C VAL A 529 15.72 -29.34 11.09
N ALA A 530 16.88 -28.71 11.22
CA ALA A 530 17.82 -28.95 12.32
C ALA A 530 17.21 -28.66 13.69
N HIS A 531 16.41 -27.60 13.84
CA HIS A 531 15.70 -27.28 15.09
C HIS A 531 14.81 -28.45 15.52
N THR A 532 13.93 -28.90 14.62
CA THR A 532 13.00 -30.02 14.88
C THR A 532 13.74 -31.30 15.27
N PHE A 533 14.81 -31.65 14.55
CA PHE A 533 15.61 -32.85 14.82
C PHE A 533 16.34 -32.76 16.16
N LEU A 534 17.02 -31.66 16.44
CA LEU A 534 17.79 -31.48 17.67
C LEU A 534 16.89 -31.54 18.91
N LEU A 535 15.72 -30.91 18.88
CA LEU A 535 14.77 -30.89 20.00
C LEU A 535 14.24 -32.29 20.36
N ILE A 536 13.88 -33.08 19.34
CA ILE A 536 13.37 -34.44 19.54
C ILE A 536 14.49 -35.42 19.90
N LEU A 537 15.68 -35.25 19.32
CA LEU A 537 16.86 -36.05 19.65
C LEU A 537 17.35 -35.79 21.08
N SER A 538 17.38 -34.53 21.53
CA SER A 538 17.71 -34.18 22.92
C SER A 538 16.73 -34.78 23.91
N PHE A 539 15.42 -34.70 23.63
CA PHE A 539 14.40 -35.35 24.45
C PHE A 539 14.62 -36.87 24.52
N SER A 540 14.86 -37.51 23.36
CA SER A 540 15.06 -38.96 23.25
C SER A 540 16.27 -39.45 24.05
N LEU A 541 17.39 -38.72 24.01
CA LEU A 541 18.61 -39.05 24.75
C LEU A 541 18.41 -38.86 26.26
N CYS A 542 17.85 -37.72 26.70
CA CYS A 542 17.61 -37.44 28.11
C CYS A 542 16.59 -38.43 28.73
N PHE A 543 15.40 -38.52 28.14
CA PHE A 543 14.34 -39.36 28.68
C PHE A 543 14.64 -40.86 28.51
N GLY A 544 15.20 -41.27 27.37
CA GLY A 544 15.63 -42.65 27.14
C GLY A 544 16.70 -43.11 28.16
N ALA A 545 17.65 -42.24 28.51
CA ALA A 545 18.66 -42.56 29.52
C ALA A 545 18.10 -42.58 30.96
N LEU A 546 17.13 -41.73 31.29
CA LEU A 546 16.37 -41.81 32.55
C LEU A 546 15.57 -43.11 32.63
N PHE A 547 14.89 -43.48 31.54
CA PHE A 547 14.13 -44.72 31.40
C PHE A 547 15.02 -45.97 31.53
N ALA A 548 16.18 -46.01 30.86
CA ALA A 548 17.12 -47.12 30.98
C ALA A 548 17.66 -47.29 32.42
N LYS A 549 17.74 -46.20 33.19
CA LYS A 549 18.10 -46.22 34.62
C LYS A 549 16.98 -46.75 35.51
N THR A 550 15.73 -46.31 35.33
CA THR A 550 14.60 -46.85 36.09
C THR A 550 14.36 -48.32 35.76
N TRP A 551 14.52 -48.72 34.49
CA TRP A 551 14.49 -50.11 34.06
C TRP A 551 15.51 -50.98 34.80
N ARG A 552 16.78 -50.56 34.85
CA ARG A 552 17.83 -51.28 35.60
C ARG A 552 17.47 -51.49 37.07
N VAL A 553 16.87 -50.49 37.73
CA VAL A 553 16.41 -50.64 39.12
C VAL A 553 15.24 -51.64 39.17
N TYR A 554 14.22 -51.48 38.33
CA TYR A 554 13.06 -52.36 38.27
C TYR A 554 13.45 -53.84 38.08
N GLU A 555 14.34 -54.13 37.13
CA GLU A 555 14.80 -55.49 36.83
C GLU A 555 15.56 -56.12 38.00
N ILE A 556 16.41 -55.36 38.70
CA ILE A 556 17.13 -55.85 39.89
C ILE A 556 16.15 -56.26 41.00
N PHE A 557 15.13 -55.45 41.29
CA PHE A 557 14.20 -55.72 42.40
C PHE A 557 13.05 -56.69 42.07
N THR A 558 12.73 -56.92 40.79
CA THR A 558 11.74 -57.93 40.38
C THR A 558 12.33 -59.32 40.16
N THR A 559 13.65 -59.44 39.96
CA THR A 559 14.32 -60.73 39.72
C THR A 559 14.54 -61.56 41.00
N GLU A 560 14.28 -61.01 42.19
CA GLU A 560 14.29 -61.74 43.49
C GLU A 560 13.39 -63.00 43.49
N LEU A 561 12.37 -63.08 42.63
CA LEU A 561 11.53 -64.28 42.47
C LEU A 561 12.14 -65.40 41.58
N LYS A 562 13.36 -65.24 41.08
CA LYS A 562 14.08 -66.27 40.30
C LYS A 562 15.50 -66.51 40.84
N VAL A 563 15.57 -67.29 41.91
CA VAL A 563 16.81 -67.87 42.44
C VAL A 563 17.56 -68.61 41.31
N LEU A 564 18.89 -68.43 41.24
CA LEU A 564 19.83 -68.95 40.21
C LEU A 564 20.00 -68.14 38.91
N LYS A 565 20.43 -66.87 39.01
CA LYS A 565 21.69 -66.35 38.40
C LYS A 565 21.82 -64.83 38.58
N THR A 566 22.73 -64.37 39.44
CA THR A 566 23.13 -62.97 39.57
C THR A 566 23.98 -62.48 38.39
N LYS A 567 23.39 -62.48 37.19
CA LYS A 567 24.03 -61.92 35.99
C LYS A 567 23.99 -60.40 36.09
N MET A 568 25.10 -59.77 36.51
CA MET A 568 25.23 -58.32 36.50
C MET A 568 24.89 -57.76 35.10
N LEU A 569 23.85 -56.95 35.01
CA LEU A 569 23.47 -56.24 33.78
C LEU A 569 24.65 -55.41 33.28
N LYS A 570 25.13 -55.74 32.08
CA LYS A 570 26.18 -54.96 31.39
C LYS A 570 25.56 -53.67 30.85
N ASP A 571 26.28 -52.55 31.00
CA ASP A 571 25.87 -51.23 30.49
C ASP A 571 25.40 -51.26 29.01
N GLY A 572 25.91 -52.19 28.18
CA GLY A 572 25.49 -52.37 26.79
C GLY A 572 23.99 -52.66 26.57
N SER A 573 23.30 -53.36 27.49
CA SER A 573 21.84 -53.56 27.34
C SER A 573 21.05 -52.29 27.65
N LEU A 574 21.56 -51.41 28.52
CA LEU A 574 20.97 -50.10 28.76
C LEU A 574 21.16 -49.18 27.54
N PHE A 575 22.34 -49.19 26.92
CA PHE A 575 22.58 -48.44 25.68
C PHE A 575 21.68 -48.90 24.53
N LEU A 576 21.38 -50.21 24.42
CA LEU A 576 20.46 -50.74 23.42
C LEU A 576 19.04 -50.15 23.57
N ILE A 577 18.53 -50.05 24.81
CA ILE A 577 17.21 -49.43 25.09
C ILE A 577 17.17 -47.98 24.61
N VAL A 578 18.20 -47.18 24.92
CA VAL A 578 18.29 -45.77 24.47
C VAL A 578 18.39 -45.70 22.95
N ALA A 579 19.22 -46.55 22.33
CA ALA A 579 19.42 -46.57 20.89
C ALA A 579 18.12 -46.89 20.13
N VAL A 580 17.32 -47.86 20.60
CA VAL A 580 16.02 -48.19 20.00
C VAL A 580 15.06 -46.99 20.02
N LEU A 581 14.93 -46.31 21.16
CA LEU A 581 14.08 -45.11 21.27
C LEU A 581 14.54 -43.98 20.34
N VAL A 582 15.85 -43.75 20.25
CA VAL A 582 16.45 -42.76 19.33
C VAL A 582 16.21 -43.13 17.87
N ILE A 583 16.38 -44.40 17.48
CA ILE A 583 16.17 -44.87 16.09
C ILE A 583 14.71 -44.69 15.67
N VAL A 584 13.74 -45.08 16.50
CA VAL A 584 12.30 -44.92 16.20
C VAL A 584 11.95 -43.45 15.92
N ASN A 585 12.41 -42.53 16.77
CA ASN A 585 12.13 -41.11 16.60
C ASN A 585 12.85 -40.51 15.37
N ASN A 586 14.07 -40.94 15.04
CA ASN A 586 14.77 -40.48 13.83
C ASN A 586 14.14 -41.01 12.54
N LEU A 587 13.74 -42.28 12.48
CA LEU A 587 13.05 -42.86 11.32
C LEU A 587 11.76 -42.10 11.01
N MET A 588 10.99 -41.75 12.05
CA MET A 588 9.78 -40.93 11.90
C MET A 588 10.09 -39.54 11.35
N LEU A 589 11.14 -38.88 11.84
CA LEU A 589 11.51 -37.53 11.41
C LEU A 589 12.04 -37.47 9.98
N VAL A 590 12.81 -38.47 9.57
CA VAL A 590 13.19 -38.65 8.16
C VAL A 590 11.93 -38.84 7.29
N GLY A 591 10.96 -39.64 7.75
CA GLY A 591 9.66 -39.79 7.10
C GLY A 591 8.89 -38.46 6.96
N TRP A 592 8.88 -37.62 7.99
CA TRP A 592 8.28 -36.28 7.93
C TRP A 592 8.98 -35.41 6.87
N VAL A 593 10.31 -35.28 6.91
CA VAL A 593 11.05 -34.43 5.94
C VAL A 593 10.84 -34.89 4.49
N LEU A 594 10.80 -36.20 4.25
CA LEU A 594 10.57 -36.76 2.91
C LEU A 594 9.12 -36.55 2.42
N ALA A 595 8.12 -36.67 3.30
CA ALA A 595 6.71 -36.55 2.93
C ALA A 595 6.17 -35.10 2.94
N SER A 596 6.75 -34.23 3.78
CA SER A 596 6.35 -32.82 3.92
C SER A 596 7.54 -31.99 4.40
N PRO A 597 8.41 -31.54 3.47
CA PRO A 597 9.61 -30.77 3.82
C PRO A 597 9.22 -29.46 4.52
N GLN A 598 9.99 -29.11 5.55
CA GLN A 598 9.83 -27.86 6.29
C GLN A 598 10.53 -26.72 5.55
N ALA A 599 9.82 -25.61 5.34
CA ALA A 599 10.34 -24.42 4.68
C ALA A 599 10.03 -23.15 5.51
N PRO A 600 10.87 -22.11 5.42
CA PRO A 600 10.54 -20.80 5.96
C PRO A 600 9.43 -20.17 5.12
N THR A 601 8.32 -19.83 5.75
CA THR A 601 7.19 -19.12 5.14
C THR A 601 7.06 -17.72 5.73
N LEU A 602 6.63 -16.76 4.90
CA LEU A 602 6.36 -15.39 5.31
C LEU A 602 4.89 -15.29 5.75
N VAL A 603 4.65 -14.72 6.93
CA VAL A 603 3.32 -14.55 7.51
C VAL A 603 3.08 -13.07 7.82
N ASN A 604 1.95 -12.53 7.35
CA ASN A 604 1.54 -11.15 7.58
C ASN A 604 1.11 -10.95 9.04
N ILE A 605 1.54 -9.83 9.66
CA ILE A 605 1.17 -9.42 11.03
C ILE A 605 0.18 -8.26 10.98
N SER A 606 0.58 -7.17 10.34
CA SER A 606 -0.14 -5.89 10.34
C SER A 606 0.32 -5.02 9.18
N THR A 607 -0.53 -4.09 8.77
CA THR A 607 -0.15 -2.99 7.88
C THR A 607 0.09 -1.74 8.71
N THR A 608 1.21 -1.06 8.52
CA THR A 608 1.53 0.21 9.20
C THR A 608 1.90 1.27 8.16
N PRO A 609 1.27 2.46 8.18
CA PRO A 609 1.64 3.54 7.27
C PRO A 609 3.08 3.99 7.54
N SER A 610 3.78 4.45 6.50
CA SER A 610 5.13 4.99 6.64
C SER A 610 5.09 6.37 7.29
N GLU A 611 5.85 6.56 8.37
CA GLU A 611 5.97 7.84 9.08
C GLU A 611 6.50 8.97 8.18
N SER A 612 7.33 8.63 7.19
CA SER A 612 7.96 9.59 6.27
C SER A 612 7.12 9.92 5.04
N ASP A 613 6.19 9.05 4.65
CA ASP A 613 5.54 9.10 3.35
C ASP A 613 4.14 8.45 3.42
N LYS A 614 3.10 9.28 3.41
CA LYS A 614 1.71 8.84 3.53
C LYS A 614 1.21 8.05 2.33
N ASP A 615 2.00 7.93 1.26
CA ASP A 615 1.69 7.13 0.08
C ASP A 615 2.36 5.75 0.11
N ILE A 616 3.04 5.39 1.21
CA ILE A 616 3.64 4.09 1.44
C ILE A 616 3.02 3.43 2.67
N GLU A 617 2.55 2.19 2.51
CA GLU A 617 2.16 1.30 3.61
C GLU A 617 3.13 0.12 3.71
N TYR A 618 3.61 -0.16 4.92
CA TYR A 618 4.43 -1.33 5.19
C TYR A 618 3.57 -2.52 5.61
N ILE A 619 3.59 -3.60 4.83
CA ILE A 619 3.09 -4.90 5.25
C ILE A 619 4.18 -5.55 6.10
N ASN A 620 3.94 -5.61 7.41
CA ASN A 620 4.85 -6.24 8.36
C ASN A 620 4.71 -7.76 8.28
N GLN A 621 5.81 -8.44 7.99
CA GLN A 621 5.88 -9.90 7.88
C GLN A 621 6.93 -10.48 8.83
N TYR A 622 6.74 -11.71 9.27
CA TYR A 622 7.78 -12.50 9.94
C TYR A 622 7.97 -13.86 9.27
N GLN A 623 9.12 -14.49 9.52
CA GLN A 623 9.42 -15.84 9.04
C GLN A 623 9.08 -16.90 10.09
N LYS A 624 8.40 -17.95 9.64
CA LYS A 624 8.00 -19.12 10.44
C LYS A 624 8.40 -20.38 9.68
N CYS A 625 8.92 -21.39 10.38
CA CYS A 625 9.12 -22.70 9.77
C CYS A 625 7.78 -23.44 9.71
N ASP A 626 7.34 -23.84 8.51
CA ASP A 626 6.07 -24.52 8.33
C ASP A 626 6.15 -25.68 7.30
N SER A 627 5.14 -26.55 7.31
CA SER A 627 5.01 -27.66 6.36
C SER A 627 3.54 -28.02 6.13
N LYS A 628 3.19 -28.48 4.92
CA LYS A 628 1.81 -28.71 4.46
C LYS A 628 0.97 -29.58 5.43
N TYR A 629 1.60 -30.56 6.08
CA TYR A 629 0.94 -31.49 7.00
C TYR A 629 1.47 -31.38 8.44
N ARG A 630 2.01 -30.21 8.83
CA ARG A 630 2.68 -29.96 10.12
C ARG A 630 1.91 -30.52 11.32
N LEU A 631 0.60 -30.25 11.41
CA LEU A 631 -0.22 -30.66 12.56
C LEU A 631 -0.26 -32.19 12.72
N HIS A 632 -0.44 -32.94 11.63
CA HIS A 632 -0.53 -34.40 11.68
C HIS A 632 0.77 -35.03 12.16
N PHE A 633 1.91 -34.61 11.60
CA PHE A 633 3.22 -35.12 12.01
C PHE A 633 3.59 -34.69 13.44
N THR A 634 3.30 -33.44 13.83
CA THR A 634 3.53 -32.97 15.20
C THR A 634 2.72 -33.78 16.20
N SER A 635 1.42 -33.99 15.95
CA SER A 635 0.55 -34.80 16.81
C SER A 635 1.01 -36.25 16.90
N ALA A 636 1.48 -36.85 15.80
CA ALA A 636 2.00 -38.21 15.80
C ALA A 636 3.30 -38.34 16.62
N VAL A 637 4.23 -37.38 16.49
CA VAL A 637 5.45 -37.32 17.34
C VAL A 637 5.06 -37.21 18.81
N LEU A 638 4.15 -36.28 19.15
CA LEU A 638 3.70 -36.07 20.53
C LEU A 638 3.01 -37.30 21.12
N ALA A 639 2.24 -38.05 20.32
CA ALA A 639 1.62 -39.29 20.76
C ALA A 639 2.66 -40.36 21.14
N ILE A 640 3.71 -40.52 20.32
CA ILE A 640 4.81 -41.47 20.61
C ILE A 640 5.56 -41.05 21.88
N GLN A 641 5.93 -39.78 22.02
CA GLN A 641 6.59 -39.30 23.24
C GLN A 641 5.67 -39.45 24.46
N GLY A 642 4.37 -39.20 24.34
CA GLY A 642 3.38 -39.38 25.40
C GLY A 642 3.32 -40.83 25.91
N ILE A 643 3.31 -41.82 25.00
CA ILE A 643 3.34 -43.24 25.37
C ILE A 643 4.64 -43.58 26.12
N VAL A 644 5.79 -43.09 25.64
CA VAL A 644 7.10 -43.30 26.28
C VAL A 644 7.15 -42.65 27.68
N ILE A 645 6.60 -41.44 27.83
CA ILE A 645 6.48 -40.72 29.12
C ILE A 645 5.60 -41.50 30.09
N LEU A 646 4.42 -41.98 29.66
CA LEU A 646 3.51 -42.77 30.49
C LEU A 646 4.17 -44.06 30.99
N PHE A 647 4.88 -44.79 30.11
CA PHE A 647 5.57 -46.02 30.49
C PHE A 647 6.75 -45.76 31.44
N GLY A 648 7.54 -44.70 31.21
CA GLY A 648 8.58 -44.28 32.14
C GLY A 648 8.04 -43.87 33.52
N THR A 649 6.85 -43.25 33.55
CA THR A 649 6.15 -42.87 34.79
C THR A 649 5.69 -44.11 35.57
N PHE A 650 5.14 -45.11 34.88
CA PHE A 650 4.78 -46.39 35.49
C PHE A 650 5.98 -47.05 36.18
N LEU A 651 7.13 -47.15 35.51
CA LEU A 651 8.36 -47.70 36.11
C LEU A 651 8.89 -46.86 37.27
N ALA A 652 8.80 -45.52 37.19
CA ALA A 652 9.18 -44.63 38.29
C ALA A 652 8.31 -44.85 39.55
N ILE A 653 7.00 -45.09 39.37
CA ILE A 653 6.08 -45.42 40.47
C ILE A 653 6.45 -46.76 41.12
N GLN A 654 6.68 -47.81 40.31
CA GLN A 654 7.06 -49.14 40.81
C GLN A 654 8.38 -49.12 41.60
N THR A 655 9.36 -48.33 41.15
CA THR A 655 10.69 -48.24 41.78
C THR A 655 10.76 -47.26 42.95
N ARG A 656 9.72 -46.43 43.21
CA ARG A 656 9.76 -45.37 44.23
C ARG A 656 9.96 -45.84 45.67
N LYS A 657 9.51 -47.06 46.00
CA LYS A 657 9.55 -47.62 47.37
C LYS A 657 10.89 -48.31 47.68
N VAL A 658 11.79 -48.44 46.70
CA VAL A 658 13.09 -49.07 46.87
C VAL A 658 14.04 -48.12 47.62
N THR A 659 14.35 -48.45 48.88
CA THR A 659 15.25 -47.66 49.74
C THR A 659 16.47 -48.47 50.21
N CYS A 660 17.31 -48.89 49.27
CA CYS A 660 18.65 -49.37 49.62
C CYS A 660 19.58 -48.15 49.81
N PRO A 661 20.28 -48.00 50.96
CA PRO A 661 21.18 -46.86 51.21
C PRO A 661 22.27 -46.69 50.14
N GLU A 662 22.67 -47.81 49.52
CA GLU A 662 23.69 -47.87 48.48
C GLU A 662 23.18 -47.52 47.08
N LEU A 663 21.87 -47.30 46.92
CA LEU A 663 21.17 -47.04 45.64
C LEU A 663 20.16 -45.88 45.75
N ASN A 664 20.45 -44.86 46.56
CA ASN A 664 19.56 -43.71 46.84
C ASN A 664 19.34 -42.75 45.63
N ASP A 665 19.79 -43.12 44.42
CA ASP A 665 19.63 -42.36 43.17
C ASP A 665 18.19 -42.44 42.61
N SER A 666 17.43 -43.50 42.95
CA SER A 666 16.09 -43.78 42.38
C SER A 666 15.07 -42.67 42.62
N LYS A 667 15.06 -42.09 43.84
CA LYS A 667 14.12 -41.02 44.24
C LYS A 667 14.29 -39.75 43.40
N TRP A 668 15.53 -39.35 43.14
CA TRP A 668 15.86 -38.17 42.33
C TRP A 668 15.47 -38.38 40.86
N ILE A 669 15.70 -39.59 40.32
CA ILE A 669 15.29 -39.97 38.96
C ILE A 669 13.77 -39.93 38.82
N ALA A 670 13.02 -40.45 39.80
CA ALA A 670 11.56 -40.39 39.80
C ALA A 670 11.05 -38.93 39.82
N LEU A 671 11.66 -38.05 40.63
CA LEU A 671 11.32 -36.63 40.67
C LEU A 671 11.62 -35.92 39.33
N CYS A 672 12.70 -36.28 38.64
CA CYS A 672 12.98 -35.79 37.28
C CYS A 672 11.88 -36.21 36.30
N ILE A 673 11.47 -37.48 36.34
CA ILE A 673 10.41 -38.01 35.47
C ILE A 673 9.09 -37.28 35.73
N TYR A 674 8.70 -37.06 36.99
CA TYR A 674 7.48 -36.28 37.31
C TYR A 674 7.55 -34.84 36.80
N ASN A 675 8.70 -34.16 36.92
CA ASN A 675 8.86 -32.81 36.37
C ASN A 675 8.72 -32.79 34.84
N VAL A 676 9.28 -33.76 34.13
CA VAL A 676 9.12 -33.89 32.66
C VAL A 676 7.66 -34.18 32.29
N VAL A 677 6.96 -35.04 33.04
CA VAL A 677 5.54 -35.37 32.84
C VAL A 677 4.64 -34.14 32.98
N VAL A 678 4.92 -33.24 33.93
CA VAL A 678 4.10 -32.04 34.18
C VAL A 678 4.47 -30.90 33.22
N LEU A 679 5.75 -30.60 33.06
CA LEU A 679 6.19 -29.41 32.31
C LEU A 679 6.10 -29.58 30.79
N SER A 680 6.29 -30.79 30.25
CA SER A 680 6.30 -31.00 28.78
C SER A 680 4.92 -30.77 28.14
N PRO A 681 3.80 -31.32 28.66
CA PRO A 681 2.48 -31.05 28.11
C PRO A 681 2.07 -29.59 28.24
N VAL A 682 2.39 -28.94 29.36
CA VAL A 682 2.14 -27.49 29.57
C VAL A 682 2.91 -26.66 28.53
N GLY A 683 4.20 -26.97 28.31
CA GLY A 683 5.01 -26.30 27.29
C GLY A 683 4.42 -26.44 25.89
N VAL A 684 3.99 -27.65 25.50
CA VAL A 684 3.35 -27.90 24.20
C VAL A 684 2.08 -27.07 24.01
N VAL A 685 1.16 -27.10 24.99
CA VAL A 685 -0.10 -26.33 24.92
C VAL A 685 0.17 -24.83 24.82
N VAL A 686 1.09 -24.30 25.62
CA VAL A 686 1.46 -22.88 25.64
C VAL A 686 2.12 -22.43 24.33
N VAL A 687 3.04 -23.21 23.77
CA VAL A 687 3.70 -22.90 22.49
C VAL A 687 2.72 -22.99 21.32
N MET A 688 1.78 -23.94 21.33
CA MET A 688 0.72 -24.01 20.32
C MET A 688 -0.28 -22.85 20.42
N ALA A 689 -0.72 -22.49 21.63
CA ALA A 689 -1.67 -21.40 21.86
C ALA A 689 -1.12 -19.99 21.56
N THR A 690 0.21 -19.82 21.53
CA THR A 690 0.89 -18.53 21.30
C THR A 690 1.48 -18.39 19.90
N SER A 691 1.19 -19.32 18.98
CA SER A 691 1.79 -19.44 17.64
C SER A 691 1.73 -18.18 16.76
N ASP A 692 0.80 -17.27 17.07
CA ASP A 692 0.49 -16.08 16.27
C ASP A 692 1.26 -14.84 16.74
N LYS A 693 1.88 -14.90 17.93
CA LYS A 693 2.67 -13.80 18.52
C LYS A 693 4.15 -14.21 18.59
N PRO A 694 4.97 -13.92 17.55
CA PRO A 694 6.28 -14.55 17.38
C PRO A 694 7.28 -14.29 18.51
N GLU A 695 7.29 -13.08 19.10
CA GLU A 695 8.18 -12.76 20.22
C GLU A 695 7.82 -13.53 21.50
N ILE A 696 6.53 -13.59 21.81
CA ILE A 696 5.99 -14.32 22.97
C ILE A 696 6.22 -15.83 22.80
N ASN A 697 5.96 -16.34 21.59
CA ASN A 697 6.18 -17.73 21.23
C ASN A 697 7.65 -18.16 21.42
N TYR A 698 8.60 -17.37 20.89
CA TYR A 698 10.05 -17.60 21.07
C TYR A 698 10.45 -17.60 22.56
N ALA A 699 9.98 -16.61 23.33
CA ALA A 699 10.33 -16.49 24.74
C ALA A 699 9.79 -17.66 25.59
N LEU A 700 8.57 -18.13 25.31
CA LEU A 700 7.95 -19.26 26.01
C LEU A 700 8.59 -20.60 25.62
N GLU A 701 8.91 -20.78 24.34
CA GLU A 701 9.62 -21.97 23.83
C GLU A 701 11.03 -22.08 24.46
N ALA A 702 11.81 -20.99 24.43
CA ALA A 702 13.15 -20.95 25.03
C ALA A 702 13.16 -21.15 26.56
N SER A 703 12.24 -20.48 27.28
CA SER A 703 12.16 -20.60 28.75
C SER A 703 11.73 -21.99 29.21
N MET A 704 10.76 -22.63 28.54
CA MET A 704 10.36 -23.99 28.89
C MET A 704 11.49 -25.00 28.67
N VAL A 705 12.19 -24.95 27.53
CA VAL A 705 13.31 -25.88 27.24
C VAL A 705 14.46 -25.68 28.24
N THR A 706 14.85 -24.43 28.52
CA THR A 706 15.94 -24.13 29.47
C THR A 706 15.59 -24.45 30.93
N LEU A 707 14.33 -24.30 31.33
CA LEU A 707 13.86 -24.66 32.68
C LEU A 707 13.85 -26.18 32.89
N ILE A 708 13.27 -26.94 31.94
CA ILE A 708 13.16 -28.41 32.04
C ILE A 708 14.55 -29.07 32.08
N THR A 709 15.48 -28.58 31.25
CA THR A 709 16.87 -29.06 31.21
C THR A 709 17.61 -28.74 32.51
N ALA A 710 17.60 -27.47 32.95
CA ALA A 710 18.30 -27.06 34.17
C ALA A 710 17.78 -27.81 35.42
N MET A 711 16.46 -27.99 35.54
CA MET A 711 15.86 -28.76 36.63
C MET A 711 16.29 -30.23 36.60
N THR A 712 16.39 -30.83 35.41
CA THR A 712 16.82 -32.22 35.24
C THR A 712 18.29 -32.40 35.62
N GLU A 713 19.18 -31.49 35.20
CA GLU A 713 20.59 -31.54 35.60
C GLU A 713 20.78 -31.36 37.11
N CYS A 714 20.15 -30.35 37.69
CA CYS A 714 20.26 -30.04 39.11
C CYS A 714 19.83 -31.23 39.98
N LEU A 715 18.66 -31.82 39.71
CA LEU A 715 18.15 -32.95 40.48
C LEU A 715 19.02 -34.21 40.36
N ILE A 716 19.67 -34.43 39.21
CA ILE A 716 20.50 -35.63 38.99
C ILE A 716 21.89 -35.47 39.59
N PHE A 717 22.50 -34.27 39.55
CA PHE A 717 23.92 -34.08 39.89
C PHE A 717 24.19 -33.35 41.21
N VAL A 718 23.35 -32.39 41.63
CA VAL A 718 23.58 -31.64 42.89
C VAL A 718 23.65 -32.56 44.12
N PRO A 719 22.74 -33.54 44.33
CA PRO A 719 22.84 -34.47 45.46
C PRO A 719 24.15 -35.27 45.47
N LYS A 720 24.69 -35.60 44.29
CA LYS A 720 25.92 -36.39 44.13
C LYS A 720 27.18 -35.58 44.43
N ILE A 721 27.20 -34.31 44.02
CA ILE A 721 28.30 -33.38 44.30
C ILE A 721 28.37 -33.10 45.82
N ILE A 722 27.20 -32.89 46.46
CA ILE A 722 27.12 -32.72 47.92
C ILE A 722 27.59 -33.99 48.64
N ALA A 723 27.09 -35.17 48.24
CA ALA A 723 27.50 -36.44 48.82
C ALA A 723 29.01 -36.70 48.64
N TYR A 724 29.58 -36.42 47.47
CA TYR A 724 31.02 -36.51 47.22
C TYR A 724 31.82 -35.57 48.14
N ARG A 725 31.43 -34.29 48.23
CA ARG A 725 32.12 -33.29 49.06
C ARG A 725 32.06 -33.61 50.56
N ASN A 726 30.98 -34.23 51.03
CA ASN A 726 30.86 -34.65 52.43
C ASN A 726 31.65 -35.93 52.72
N HIS A 727 31.82 -36.82 51.74
CA HIS A 727 32.55 -38.08 51.90
C HIS A 727 34.09 -37.91 51.86
N ASP A 728 34.60 -36.81 51.29
CA ASP A 728 36.01 -36.39 51.38
C ASP A 728 36.33 -35.71 52.74
N LYS A 729 35.32 -35.32 53.54
CA LYS A 729 35.49 -34.61 54.83
C LYS A 729 35.57 -35.52 56.07
N THR A 730 35.27 -36.81 55.94
CA THR A 730 35.32 -37.74 57.09
C THR A 730 36.72 -38.35 57.25
N PRO A 731 37.40 -38.16 58.40
CA PRO A 731 38.71 -38.78 58.62
C PRO A 731 38.58 -40.31 58.71
N LYS A 732 39.54 -41.02 58.10
CA LYS A 732 39.59 -42.50 58.13
C LYS A 732 39.97 -42.99 59.53
N VAL A 733 38.97 -43.39 60.32
CA VAL A 733 39.19 -44.14 61.57
C VAL A 733 39.55 -45.59 61.23
N ASN A 734 40.77 -46.01 61.58
CA ASN A 734 41.20 -47.40 61.46
C ASN A 734 40.54 -48.25 62.57
N VAL A 735 39.56 -49.08 62.21
CA VAL A 735 39.03 -50.12 63.12
C VAL A 735 39.77 -51.43 62.86
N LYS A 736 40.43 -51.95 63.90
CA LYS A 736 41.12 -53.26 63.86
C LYS A 736 40.11 -54.39 63.70
N ARG A 737 40.52 -55.41 62.94
CA ARG A 737 39.79 -56.68 62.74
C ARG A 737 39.72 -57.45 64.07
N SER A 738 38.53 -57.86 64.49
CA SER A 738 38.34 -58.87 65.53
C SER A 738 37.36 -59.92 65.04
N SER A 739 37.69 -61.18 65.26
CA SER A 739 36.95 -62.36 64.82
C SER A 739 36.17 -62.96 65.98
N GLN A 740 34.85 -63.19 65.82
CA GLN A 740 34.03 -64.26 66.42
C GLN A 740 32.54 -63.91 66.30
N LEU A 741 31.80 -64.63 65.44
CA LEU A 741 30.57 -65.35 65.79
C LEU A 741 30.09 -66.13 64.56
N HIS A 742 30.55 -67.38 64.46
CA HIS A 742 29.98 -68.38 63.59
C HIS A 742 29.42 -69.43 64.53
N ASP A 743 28.10 -69.47 64.71
CA ASP A 743 27.26 -70.63 65.06
C ASP A 743 25.85 -70.20 65.48
N LEU A 744 24.91 -71.16 65.42
CA LEU A 744 23.45 -71.08 65.65
C LEU A 744 22.59 -70.74 64.42
N ALA A 745 22.70 -71.61 63.40
CA ALA A 745 21.71 -71.77 62.33
C ALA A 745 21.15 -73.22 62.32
N VAL A 746 20.42 -73.60 63.37
CA VAL A 746 19.65 -74.86 63.44
C VAL A 746 18.34 -74.61 64.19
N VAL A 747 17.27 -75.31 63.80
CA VAL A 747 15.92 -75.31 64.42
C VAL A 747 15.07 -74.06 64.14
N GLU A 748 14.43 -73.99 62.96
CA GLU A 748 12.97 -74.21 62.85
C GLU A 748 12.50 -74.31 61.39
N ARG A 749 11.98 -75.49 61.01
CA ARG A 749 11.12 -75.71 59.84
C ARG A 749 9.89 -76.48 60.30
N THR A 750 8.86 -75.75 60.72
CA THR A 750 7.46 -76.17 60.96
C THR A 750 6.76 -74.92 61.55
N ALA A 751 5.51 -74.54 61.26
CA ALA A 751 4.47 -75.24 60.53
C ALA A 751 3.57 -74.27 59.73
N SER A 752 2.77 -74.91 58.88
CA SER A 752 1.54 -74.53 58.20
C SER A 752 0.54 -73.56 58.87
N SER A 753 -0.31 -73.00 57.98
CA SER A 753 -1.75 -72.73 58.15
C SER A 753 -2.22 -71.31 58.52
N GLU A 754 -3.02 -70.77 57.59
CA GLU A 754 -4.28 -70.02 57.74
C GLU A 754 -4.48 -68.85 58.72
N ASN A 755 -5.07 -67.80 58.14
CA ASN A 755 -6.15 -66.93 58.68
C ASN A 755 -5.95 -66.18 60.01
N GLY A 756 -6.19 -64.86 59.98
CA GLY A 756 -6.75 -64.18 61.16
C GLY A 756 -6.42 -62.70 61.34
N ARG A 757 -7.43 -61.86 61.13
CA ARG A 757 -7.55 -60.46 61.56
C ARG A 757 -7.10 -60.26 63.03
N LEU A 758 -6.61 -59.07 63.40
CA LEU A 758 -7.45 -58.09 64.13
C LEU A 758 -6.84 -56.67 64.32
N CYS A 759 -7.75 -55.76 64.67
CA CYS A 759 -7.57 -54.48 65.39
C CYS A 759 -6.92 -53.27 64.71
N ARG A 760 -7.80 -52.41 64.17
CA ARG A 760 -7.71 -50.95 64.40
C ARG A 760 -8.06 -50.66 65.87
N ARG A 761 -7.31 -49.78 66.55
CA ARG A 761 -7.86 -48.98 67.67
C ARG A 761 -6.98 -47.75 67.97
N CYS A 762 -7.60 -46.78 68.67
CA CYS A 762 -6.99 -45.60 69.30
C CYS A 762 -6.72 -44.39 68.40
N GLU A 763 -7.83 -43.85 67.91
CA GLU A 763 -8.07 -42.40 67.89
C GLU A 763 -8.55 -41.95 69.30
N ALA A 764 -8.63 -40.64 69.54
CA ALA A 764 -9.09 -39.94 70.76
C ALA A 764 -8.11 -39.76 71.95
N SER A 765 -7.64 -38.52 72.11
CA SER A 765 -7.58 -37.82 73.41
C SER A 765 -7.53 -36.30 73.19
N LEU A 766 -8.31 -35.56 73.98
CA LEU A 766 -8.32 -34.10 74.18
C LEU A 766 -9.05 -33.21 73.15
N GLU A 767 -10.38 -33.12 73.35
CA GLU A 767 -11.15 -31.86 73.24
C GLU A 767 -11.70 -31.46 74.62
N ARG A 768 -12.05 -30.17 74.75
CA ARG A 768 -12.85 -29.49 75.81
C ARG A 768 -12.17 -29.07 77.11
N GLU A 769 -12.23 -27.76 77.35
CA GLU A 769 -12.91 -27.21 78.54
C GLU A 769 -13.70 -25.93 78.18
N GLU A 770 -14.64 -25.58 79.06
CA GLU A 770 -15.74 -24.60 78.91
C GLU A 770 -15.95 -23.89 80.28
N GLY A 771 -16.44 -22.65 80.43
CA GLY A 771 -16.97 -21.64 79.49
C GLY A 771 -17.41 -20.37 80.26
N SER A 772 -18.40 -19.63 79.72
CA SER A 772 -19.28 -18.61 80.38
C SER A 772 -18.70 -17.47 81.28
N GLU A 773 -18.99 -16.22 80.89
CA GLU A 773 -19.68 -15.11 81.64
C GLU A 773 -19.36 -14.79 83.14
N GLN A 774 -19.45 -13.56 83.70
CA GLN A 774 -20.19 -12.33 83.33
C GLN A 774 -19.67 -11.05 84.07
N SER A 775 -19.86 -9.85 83.46
CA SER A 775 -20.05 -8.47 84.02
C SER A 775 -19.33 -7.95 85.30
N LEU A 776 -18.72 -6.74 85.33
CA LEU A 776 -19.39 -5.43 85.47
C LEU A 776 -18.48 -4.20 85.11
N THR A 777 -19.08 -3.16 84.50
CA THR A 777 -18.85 -1.67 84.55
C THR A 777 -17.51 -1.06 85.05
N SER A 778 -16.97 0.08 84.58
CA SER A 778 -17.32 1.16 83.60
C SER A 778 -16.05 2.02 83.36
N GLY A 779 -15.88 2.89 82.35
CA GLY A 779 -16.70 3.30 81.20
C GLY A 779 -16.00 4.40 80.37
N VAL A 780 -16.77 5.17 79.58
CA VAL A 780 -16.40 6.42 78.84
C VAL A 780 -15.83 6.29 77.41
N ASN A 781 -16.78 6.35 76.47
CA ASN A 781 -16.81 7.10 75.21
C ASN A 781 -16.22 6.56 73.87
N HIS A 782 -17.17 5.99 73.11
CA HIS A 782 -17.52 6.34 71.73
C HIS A 782 -16.59 6.02 70.56
N SER A 783 -16.89 4.88 69.95
CA SER A 783 -16.72 4.60 68.52
C SER A 783 -17.72 5.36 67.64
N LYS A 784 -17.31 5.76 66.42
CA LYS A 784 -18.11 5.57 65.21
C LYS A 784 -17.25 5.56 63.94
N VAL A 785 -17.61 4.67 63.02
CA VAL A 785 -17.02 4.49 61.68
C VAL A 785 -17.63 5.50 60.72
N LEU A 786 -16.84 6.03 59.78
CA LEU A 786 -17.27 6.33 58.42
C LEU A 786 -16.05 6.32 57.47
N ASP A 787 -16.34 5.99 56.21
CA ASP A 787 -15.40 5.62 55.15
C ASP A 787 -14.96 6.85 54.31
N ILE A 788 -14.11 6.63 53.29
CA ILE A 788 -13.87 7.44 52.06
C ILE A 788 -12.55 8.27 51.96
N ARG A 789 -11.66 7.74 51.09
CA ARG A 789 -10.68 8.37 50.14
C ARG A 789 -9.29 8.87 50.57
N GLU A 790 -8.32 8.41 49.77
CA GLU A 790 -6.98 8.97 49.57
C GLU A 790 -7.02 10.25 48.72
N THR A 791 -6.99 11.43 49.35
CA THR A 791 -6.56 12.68 48.69
C THR A 791 -6.05 13.68 49.74
N ASP A 792 -4.74 13.69 50.05
CA ASP A 792 -4.12 14.87 50.71
C ASP A 792 -2.57 14.91 50.76
N LEU A 793 -1.83 13.98 50.12
CA LEU A 793 -0.35 13.95 50.18
C LEU A 793 0.39 14.63 49.00
N ILE A 794 -0.28 15.49 48.21
CA ILE A 794 0.32 16.24 47.09
C ILE A 794 0.07 17.76 47.22
N SER A 795 0.01 18.27 48.46
CA SER A 795 -0.39 19.66 48.78
C SER A 795 0.76 20.61 49.16
N LEU A 796 2.03 20.15 49.11
CA LEU A 796 3.17 20.93 49.67
C LEU A 796 4.19 21.48 48.66
N ASN A 797 4.21 21.02 47.39
CA ASN A 797 5.25 21.44 46.42
C ASN A 797 4.81 22.48 45.38
N THR A 798 3.51 22.72 45.20
CA THR A 798 2.99 23.66 44.17
C THR A 798 2.99 25.12 44.62
N LYS A 799 2.88 25.42 45.91
CA LYS A 799 2.92 26.80 46.45
C LYS A 799 4.31 27.45 46.39
N LEU A 800 5.39 26.66 46.41
CA LEU A 800 6.76 27.18 46.34
C LEU A 800 7.12 27.65 44.92
N LEU A 801 6.70 26.90 43.90
CA LEU A 801 6.94 27.23 42.48
C LEU A 801 6.15 28.46 42.02
N PHE A 802 4.93 28.66 42.53
CA PHE A 802 4.10 29.81 42.15
C PHE A 802 4.66 31.15 42.63
N SER A 803 5.36 31.16 43.77
CA SER A 803 6.04 32.36 44.30
C SER A 803 7.27 32.76 43.46
N LEU A 804 8.02 31.77 42.93
CA LEU A 804 9.19 32.02 42.08
C LEU A 804 8.82 32.57 40.69
N ALA A 805 7.65 32.20 40.16
CA ALA A 805 7.19 32.61 38.84
C ALA A 805 6.80 34.11 38.72
N GLN A 806 6.60 34.81 39.85
CA GLN A 806 6.12 36.20 39.88
C GLN A 806 7.23 37.27 39.95
N ASN A 807 8.53 36.89 39.97
CA ASN A 807 9.62 37.86 40.09
C ASN A 807 10.10 38.37 38.71
N PRO A 808 9.81 39.63 38.31
CA PRO A 808 10.03 40.10 36.94
C PRO A 808 11.51 40.23 36.55
N ASN A 809 12.43 40.27 37.51
CA ASN A 809 13.86 40.43 37.23
C ASN A 809 14.55 39.13 36.80
N LEU A 810 14.01 37.95 37.15
CA LEU A 810 14.57 36.65 36.73
C LEU A 810 14.14 36.24 35.31
N ARG A 811 13.04 36.80 34.79
CA ARG A 811 12.47 36.49 33.47
C ARG A 811 13.34 36.93 32.28
N LYS A 812 14.38 37.75 32.52
CA LYS A 812 15.31 38.24 31.49
C LYS A 812 16.58 37.40 31.32
N VAL A 813 16.86 36.46 32.23
CA VAL A 813 18.12 35.69 32.24
C VAL A 813 17.95 34.31 31.59
N PHE A 814 16.77 33.69 31.70
CA PHE A 814 16.49 32.36 31.15
C PHE A 814 15.44 32.44 30.04
N ASN A 815 15.92 32.48 28.79
CA ASN A 815 15.10 32.58 27.60
C ASN A 815 14.43 31.22 27.26
N VAL A 816 13.36 30.88 27.98
CA VAL A 816 12.61 29.62 27.84
C VAL A 816 11.15 29.93 27.46
N GLN A 817 10.66 29.31 26.40
CA GLN A 817 9.25 29.44 25.96
C GLN A 817 8.32 28.68 26.91
N VAL A 818 7.58 29.41 27.74
CA VAL A 818 6.66 28.83 28.76
C VAL A 818 5.34 28.34 28.14
N ASP A 819 4.98 28.83 26.95
CA ASP A 819 3.66 28.61 26.34
C ASP A 819 3.39 27.14 25.93
N LYS A 820 4.42 26.28 25.90
CA LYS A 820 4.27 24.84 25.64
C LYS A 820 3.97 23.99 26.88
N VAL A 821 4.24 24.47 28.09
CA VAL A 821 4.02 23.68 29.33
C VAL A 821 2.60 23.87 29.86
N ILE A 822 1.96 25.00 29.57
CA ILE A 822 0.58 25.27 29.98
C ILE A 822 -0.42 24.42 29.17
N ALA A 823 -0.11 24.12 27.91
CA ALA A 823 -0.97 23.32 27.02
C ALA A 823 -1.00 21.80 27.33
N GLU A 824 -0.08 21.28 28.15
CA GLU A 824 -0.01 19.85 28.53
C GLU A 824 -0.67 19.55 29.90
N ILE A 825 -1.21 20.55 30.60
CA ILE A 825 -1.82 20.40 31.93
C ILE A 825 -3.37 20.37 31.88
N ASP A 826 -4.00 20.97 30.86
CA ASP A 826 -5.46 20.90 30.64
C ASP A 826 -5.89 19.61 29.88
N GLY A 827 -5.12 18.52 30.02
CA GLY A 827 -5.18 17.32 29.17
C GLY A 827 -5.10 15.98 29.91
N TYR A 828 -5.61 15.89 31.14
CA TYR A 828 -5.82 14.63 31.88
C TYR A 828 -7.06 14.67 32.77
#